data_AF-A0A2T6GCE1-F1
#
_entry.id   AF-A0A2T6GCE1-F1
#
_cell.length_a   1.000
_cell.length_b   1.000
_cell.length_c   1.000
_cell.angle_alpha   90.00
_cell.angle_beta   90.00
_cell.angle_gamma   90.00
#
_symmetry.space_group_name_H-M   'P 1'
#
loop_
_entity.id
_entity.type
_entity.pdbx_description
1 polymer ?
#
loop_
_entity_poly.entity_id
_entity_poly.type
_entity_poly.pdbx_seq_one_letter_code
_entity_poly.pdbx_strand_id
1 'polypeptide(L)'
;MDKILIRGARTHNLKNIDLTLPRDKLIVITGLSGSGKSSLAFDTLYAEGQRRYVESLSAYARQFLSMMEKPDVDTIEGLSPAISIEQKSTSHNPRSTVGTITEIYDYLRLLYARVGTPRCPDHDIPLEAQTVSQMVDLVLAQPEGSKLMLLAPVIRERKGEHLSVFEELRAQGFVRARVNGKLFELDELPKLDKQKKHSIDVVVDRFKVRGDLQQRLAESFETALKLADGIALVAPMDDEPGEEMIFSARFACPICGHAISELEPKLFSFNNPAGACPTCDGLGVKQFFDIKRLVNGELTLAEGAIRGWDRRNVYYFQMLGSLAAHYGFSLEVPFNQLPADQQKVILQGSGTQNVDFKYLNDRGDIVKRSHPFEGIVPNLERRYRETESATVREELAKFLSTQPCPDCRGTRLRREARHVWVGEKTLPAVTSLPIGDATDYFGTLKLTGRRGEIADKILKEIRERLQFLVNVGLDYLTLDRSADTLSGGEAQRIRLASQIGAGLVGVMYILDEPSIGLHQRDNDRLLGTLKHLRDIGNTVIVVEHDEDAIRLADYVVDIGPGAGVHGGRIVAEGTAAEVMAHPDSLTGKYLSGRVKIVVPAKRTPRNKKLSLTLKGARGNNLRNVDLEIPIGLLTCVTGVSGSGKSTLINNTLFPLSATALNGATTLEAAPHDSINGLQHLDKVVDIDQSPIGRTPRSNPATYTGLFTPIRELFSGVPESRSRGYGPGRFSFNVKGGRCEACQGDGLIKVEMHFLPDIYVPCDVCKSKRYNRETLEIKYKGKNIHEVLEMTIEEAREFFDPVPALARKLQTLMDVGLSYIKLGQSATTLSGGEAQRVKLSRELSKRDTGKTLYILDEPTTGLHFADIQQLLDVLHRLRDHGNTVVVIEHNLDVIKTADWLVDLGPEGGSKGGQIIAVGTPEQVAEMPQSHTGHYLKPLLTRDRA
;
A
#
# COMPACT_ATOMS: atom_id res chain seq x y z
N MET A 1 -24.80 5.82 -32.72
CA MET A 1 -24.67 4.35 -32.81
C MET A 1 -24.80 3.81 -31.40
N ASP A 2 -25.68 2.83 -31.19
CA ASP A 2 -26.04 2.19 -29.92
C ASP A 2 -25.21 0.93 -29.62
N LYS A 3 -24.20 0.63 -30.45
CA LYS A 3 -23.38 -0.57 -30.40
C LYS A 3 -21.91 -0.25 -30.65
N ILE A 4 -21.02 -1.11 -30.12
CA ILE A 4 -19.60 -1.15 -30.42
C ILE A 4 -19.38 -2.33 -31.36
N LEU A 5 -18.84 -2.06 -32.56
CA LEU A 5 -18.61 -3.06 -33.60
C LEU A 5 -17.12 -3.35 -33.68
N ILE A 6 -16.73 -4.60 -33.50
CA ILE A 6 -15.35 -5.07 -33.57
C ILE A 6 -15.26 -6.04 -34.75
N ARG A 7 -14.32 -5.79 -35.67
CA ARG A 7 -14.09 -6.66 -36.83
C ARG A 7 -12.63 -7.10 -36.89
N GLY A 8 -12.44 -8.40 -37.05
CA GLY A 8 -11.13 -9.03 -37.26
C GLY A 8 -10.12 -8.79 -36.14
N ALA A 9 -10.52 -8.92 -34.87
CA ALA A 9 -9.57 -8.80 -33.77
C ALA A 9 -8.65 -10.04 -33.67
N ARG A 10 -7.33 -9.80 -33.65
CA ARG A 10 -6.25 -10.81 -33.72
C ARG A 10 -5.16 -10.62 -32.66
N THR A 11 -5.34 -9.67 -31.74
CA THR A 11 -4.42 -9.43 -30.63
C THR A 11 -4.13 -10.72 -29.86
N HIS A 12 -2.85 -11.05 -29.69
CA HIS A 12 -2.36 -12.27 -29.04
C HIS A 12 -2.89 -13.59 -29.64
N ASN A 13 -3.83 -14.26 -28.97
CA ASN A 13 -4.37 -15.56 -29.40
C ASN A 13 -5.75 -15.46 -30.05
N LEU A 14 -6.32 -14.25 -30.18
CA LEU A 14 -7.62 -14.03 -30.82
C LEU A 14 -7.60 -14.49 -32.28
N LYS A 15 -8.64 -15.22 -32.70
CA LYS A 15 -8.71 -15.92 -33.99
C LYS A 15 -9.51 -15.12 -35.02
N ASN A 16 -9.11 -13.87 -35.27
CA ASN A 16 -9.78 -12.98 -36.22
C ASN A 16 -11.29 -12.84 -35.91
N ILE A 17 -11.58 -12.47 -34.67
CA ILE A 17 -12.97 -12.48 -34.15
C ILE A 17 -13.72 -11.22 -34.55
N ASP A 18 -15.00 -11.41 -34.83
CA ASP A 18 -15.98 -10.35 -35.03
C ASP A 18 -16.95 -10.36 -33.85
N LEU A 19 -17.25 -9.18 -33.29
CA LEU A 19 -18.10 -9.08 -32.10
C LEU A 19 -18.90 -7.77 -32.12
N THR A 20 -20.16 -7.83 -31.68
CA THR A 20 -21.02 -6.65 -31.54
C THR A 20 -21.45 -6.52 -30.09
N LEU A 21 -20.99 -5.46 -29.41
CA LEU A 21 -21.29 -5.21 -28.01
C LEU A 21 -22.35 -4.10 -27.87
N PRO A 22 -23.37 -4.26 -27.02
CA PRO A 22 -24.36 -3.20 -26.78
C PRO A 22 -23.76 -2.05 -25.95
N ARG A 23 -24.01 -0.79 -26.34
CA ARG A 23 -23.62 0.36 -25.52
C ARG A 23 -24.58 0.56 -24.34
N ASP A 24 -24.08 1.25 -23.32
CA ASP A 24 -24.82 1.65 -22.12
C ASP A 24 -25.38 0.45 -21.34
N LYS A 25 -24.64 -0.66 -21.40
CA LYS A 25 -24.93 -1.94 -20.74
C LYS A 25 -23.78 -2.38 -19.85
N LEU A 26 -24.11 -3.25 -18.90
CA LEU A 26 -23.15 -4.04 -18.12
C LEU A 26 -22.85 -5.33 -18.90
N ILE A 27 -21.64 -5.40 -19.45
CA ILE A 27 -21.15 -6.51 -20.25
C ILE A 27 -20.14 -7.31 -19.42
N VAL A 28 -20.32 -8.62 -19.33
CA VAL A 28 -19.36 -9.51 -18.69
C VAL A 28 -18.66 -10.37 -19.74
N ILE A 29 -17.33 -10.34 -19.75
CA ILE A 29 -16.48 -11.21 -20.55
C ILE A 29 -15.98 -12.34 -19.64
N THR A 30 -16.27 -13.58 -20.00
CA THR A 30 -15.93 -14.77 -19.20
C THR A 30 -15.30 -15.86 -20.06
N GLY A 31 -14.90 -16.97 -19.43
CA GLY A 31 -14.19 -18.09 -20.06
C GLY A 31 -12.90 -18.49 -19.35
N LEU A 32 -12.21 -19.52 -19.83
CA LEU A 32 -11.03 -20.12 -19.16
C LEU A 32 -9.85 -19.15 -18.96
N SER A 33 -8.98 -19.43 -17.98
CA SER A 33 -7.68 -18.74 -17.82
C SER A 33 -6.88 -18.86 -19.13
N GLY A 34 -6.43 -17.73 -19.69
CA GLY A 34 -5.72 -17.71 -20.98
C GLY A 34 -6.60 -17.88 -22.23
N SER A 35 -7.93 -17.79 -22.12
CA SER A 35 -8.81 -17.94 -23.29
C SER A 35 -8.81 -16.75 -24.26
N GLY A 36 -8.30 -15.59 -23.84
CA GLY A 36 -8.26 -14.35 -24.65
C GLY A 36 -9.11 -13.20 -24.11
N LYS A 37 -9.67 -13.32 -22.89
CA LYS A 37 -10.48 -12.27 -22.23
C LYS A 37 -9.77 -10.93 -22.13
N SER A 38 -8.61 -10.92 -21.49
CA SER A 38 -7.81 -9.68 -21.31
C SER A 38 -7.29 -9.15 -22.63
N SER A 39 -6.99 -10.04 -23.60
CA SER A 39 -6.57 -9.65 -24.95
C SER A 39 -7.67 -8.88 -25.69
N LEU A 40 -8.94 -9.25 -25.50
CA LEU A 40 -10.07 -8.50 -26.06
C LEU A 40 -10.36 -7.23 -25.25
N ALA A 41 -10.48 -7.35 -23.92
CA ALA A 41 -10.91 -6.26 -23.06
C ALA A 41 -9.84 -5.16 -22.94
N PHE A 42 -8.62 -5.51 -22.55
CA PHE A 42 -7.57 -4.54 -22.25
C PHE A 42 -6.68 -4.26 -23.46
N ASP A 43 -6.14 -5.30 -24.09
CA ASP A 43 -5.14 -5.12 -25.14
C ASP A 43 -5.76 -4.71 -26.48
N THR A 44 -7.09 -4.82 -26.63
CA THR A 44 -7.81 -4.39 -27.84
C THR A 44 -8.75 -3.20 -27.55
N LEU A 45 -9.80 -3.40 -26.75
CA LEU A 45 -10.84 -2.37 -26.54
C LEU A 45 -10.33 -1.16 -25.75
N TYR A 46 -9.73 -1.40 -24.57
CA TYR A 46 -9.16 -0.32 -23.76
C TYR A 46 -8.01 0.37 -24.49
N ALA A 47 -7.05 -0.39 -25.02
CA ALA A 47 -5.90 0.14 -25.73
C ALA A 47 -6.32 1.07 -26.88
N GLU A 48 -7.30 0.65 -27.70
CA GLU A 48 -7.77 1.47 -28.81
C GLU A 48 -8.61 2.68 -28.36
N GLY A 49 -9.47 2.51 -27.35
CA GLY A 49 -10.26 3.60 -26.77
C GLY A 49 -9.41 4.68 -26.11
N GLN A 50 -8.38 4.29 -25.36
CA GLN A 50 -7.42 5.20 -24.75
C GLN A 50 -6.56 5.89 -25.81
N ARG A 51 -5.99 5.13 -26.77
CA ARG A 51 -5.14 5.67 -27.83
C ARG A 51 -5.87 6.75 -28.64
N ARG A 52 -7.09 6.46 -29.12
CA ARG A 52 -7.88 7.43 -29.91
C ARG A 52 -8.15 8.71 -29.15
N TYR A 53 -8.41 8.62 -27.84
CA TYR A 53 -8.62 9.80 -27.00
C TYR A 53 -7.32 10.60 -26.81
N VAL A 54 -6.22 9.95 -26.44
CA VAL A 54 -4.93 10.64 -26.18
C VAL A 54 -4.34 11.25 -27.46
N GLU A 55 -4.52 10.61 -28.63
CA GLU A 55 -4.14 11.17 -29.95
C GLU A 55 -4.86 12.48 -30.31
N SER A 56 -5.98 12.76 -29.64
CA SER A 56 -6.72 14.01 -29.82
C SER A 56 -6.22 15.15 -28.91
N LEU A 57 -5.45 14.86 -27.85
CA LEU A 57 -5.04 15.87 -26.86
C LEU A 57 -4.00 16.86 -27.40
N SER A 58 -3.02 16.39 -28.20
CA SER A 58 -2.03 17.27 -28.82
C SER A 58 -1.34 16.62 -30.02
N ALA A 59 -0.80 17.45 -30.92
CA ALA A 59 0.05 16.97 -32.03
C ALA A 59 1.31 16.24 -31.53
N TYR A 60 1.87 16.68 -30.41
CA TYR A 60 3.00 16.03 -29.74
C TYR A 60 2.63 14.62 -29.26
N ALA A 61 1.53 14.47 -28.52
CA ALA A 61 1.06 13.17 -28.05
C ALA A 61 0.82 12.20 -29.21
N ARG A 62 0.26 12.68 -30.33
CA ARG A 62 0.05 11.87 -31.54
C ARG A 62 1.36 11.35 -32.15
N GLN A 63 2.40 12.18 -32.20
CA GLN A 63 3.72 11.74 -32.69
C GLN A 63 4.32 10.66 -31.79
N PHE A 64 4.18 10.79 -30.47
CA PHE A 64 4.67 9.79 -29.51
C PHE A 64 3.90 8.46 -29.59
N LEU A 65 2.57 8.52 -29.65
CA LEU A 65 1.73 7.33 -29.75
C LEU A 65 1.90 6.59 -31.08
N SER A 66 2.36 7.27 -32.14
CA SER A 66 2.66 6.61 -33.42
C SER A 66 3.82 5.61 -33.34
N MET A 67 4.68 5.72 -32.31
CA MET A 67 5.74 4.73 -32.04
C MET A 67 5.22 3.50 -31.30
N MET A 68 4.00 3.53 -30.78
CA MET A 68 3.38 2.38 -30.11
C MET A 68 2.80 1.43 -31.14
N GLU A 69 2.95 0.13 -30.87
CA GLU A 69 2.29 -0.90 -31.65
C GLU A 69 0.77 -0.80 -31.46
N LYS A 70 0.03 -0.70 -32.57
CA LYS A 70 -1.43 -0.65 -32.54
C LYS A 70 -1.98 -2.06 -32.27
N PRO A 71 -3.12 -2.19 -31.55
CA PRO A 71 -3.81 -3.46 -31.46
C PRO A 71 -4.11 -4.03 -32.84
N ASP A 72 -3.94 -5.34 -33.03
CA ASP A 72 -4.18 -6.00 -34.31
C ASP A 72 -5.68 -6.25 -34.50
N VAL A 73 -6.33 -5.31 -35.16
CA VAL A 73 -7.77 -5.31 -35.45
C VAL A 73 -8.02 -4.62 -36.79
N ASP A 74 -8.99 -5.11 -37.57
CA ASP A 74 -9.32 -4.50 -38.87
C ASP A 74 -10.03 -3.17 -38.69
N THR A 75 -11.15 -3.19 -37.96
CA THR A 75 -11.91 -1.98 -37.64
C THR A 75 -12.58 -2.11 -36.28
N ILE A 76 -12.64 -0.98 -35.56
CA ILE A 76 -13.51 -0.84 -34.39
C ILE A 76 -14.29 0.47 -34.50
N GLU A 77 -15.62 0.37 -34.48
CA GLU A 77 -16.56 1.49 -34.56
C GLU A 77 -17.39 1.61 -33.28
N GLY A 78 -17.84 2.84 -32.97
CA GLY A 78 -18.67 3.09 -31.80
C GLY A 78 -17.94 3.13 -30.45
N LEU A 79 -16.60 3.12 -30.45
CA LEU A 79 -15.76 3.24 -29.24
C LEU A 79 -15.96 4.59 -28.53
N SER A 80 -16.12 4.52 -27.21
CA SER A 80 -16.02 5.67 -26.29
C SER A 80 -14.59 5.80 -25.74
N PRO A 81 -14.21 6.96 -25.18
CA PRO A 81 -13.02 7.07 -24.34
C PRO A 81 -13.05 5.99 -23.25
N ALA A 82 -11.92 5.27 -23.10
CA ALA A 82 -11.85 4.10 -22.25
C ALA A 82 -11.04 4.37 -20.98
N ILE A 83 -11.50 3.85 -19.84
CA ILE A 83 -10.80 3.87 -18.56
C ILE A 83 -10.67 2.45 -18.05
N SER A 84 -9.45 1.98 -17.80
CA SER A 84 -9.20 0.68 -17.18
C SER A 84 -9.14 0.78 -15.65
N ILE A 85 -9.71 -0.21 -14.98
CA ILE A 85 -9.66 -0.40 -13.53
C ILE A 85 -9.08 -1.81 -13.28
N GLU A 86 -7.76 -1.90 -13.40
CA GLU A 86 -6.95 -3.11 -13.21
C GLU A 86 -6.36 -3.20 -11.79
N GLN A 87 -5.89 -4.40 -11.44
CA GLN A 87 -5.18 -4.66 -10.18
C GLN A 87 -3.69 -4.28 -10.19
N LYS A 88 -3.17 -3.79 -11.32
CA LYS A 88 -1.76 -3.38 -11.43
C LYS A 88 -1.46 -2.36 -10.33
N SER A 89 -0.36 -2.63 -9.61
CA SER A 89 -0.02 -1.90 -8.39
C SER A 89 -0.09 -0.39 -8.61
N THR A 90 -0.84 0.29 -7.74
CA THR A 90 -0.77 1.74 -7.62
C THR A 90 0.68 2.14 -7.39
N SER A 91 1.08 3.28 -7.96
CA SER A 91 2.40 3.88 -7.78
C SER A 91 2.93 3.68 -6.35
N HIS A 92 4.11 3.06 -6.22
CA HIS A 92 4.79 2.83 -4.94
C HIS A 92 5.40 4.10 -4.38
N ASN A 93 4.57 5.13 -4.22
CA ASN A 93 4.99 6.40 -3.67
C ASN A 93 4.67 6.39 -2.16
N PRO A 94 5.69 6.39 -1.28
CA PRO A 94 5.49 6.34 0.17
C PRO A 94 4.72 7.56 0.71
N ARG A 95 4.60 8.64 -0.07
CA ARG A 95 3.77 9.80 0.28
C ARG A 95 2.29 9.60 -0.02
N SER A 96 1.91 8.66 -0.88
CA SER A 96 0.51 8.44 -1.26
C SER A 96 -0.28 7.75 -0.14
N THR A 97 -1.49 8.22 0.12
CA THR A 97 -2.45 7.62 1.05
C THR A 97 -3.79 7.38 0.36
N VAL A 98 -4.68 6.62 1.02
CA VAL A 98 -6.08 6.47 0.60
C VAL A 98 -6.73 7.84 0.35
N GLY A 99 -6.52 8.79 1.27
CA GLY A 99 -7.07 10.15 1.16
C GLY A 99 -6.55 10.94 -0.04
N THR A 100 -5.29 10.76 -0.44
CA THR A 100 -4.75 11.46 -1.63
C THR A 100 -5.21 10.81 -2.93
N ILE A 101 -5.30 9.47 -2.98
CA ILE A 101 -5.77 8.75 -4.19
C ILE A 101 -7.25 9.05 -4.47
N THR A 102 -8.04 9.19 -3.42
CA THR A 102 -9.48 9.48 -3.50
C THR A 102 -9.81 10.97 -3.64
N GLU A 103 -8.78 11.83 -3.60
CA GLU A 103 -8.88 13.30 -3.54
C GLU A 103 -9.64 13.84 -2.33
N ILE A 104 -10.15 12.99 -1.43
CA ILE A 104 -10.85 13.39 -0.21
C ILE A 104 -9.93 14.28 0.64
N TYR A 105 -8.63 13.97 0.69
CA TYR A 105 -7.66 14.78 1.42
C TYR A 105 -7.57 16.20 0.85
N ASP A 106 -7.74 16.41 -0.46
CA ASP A 106 -7.70 17.75 -1.06
C ASP A 106 -8.94 18.58 -0.68
N TYR A 107 -10.11 17.96 -0.64
CA TYR A 107 -11.31 18.61 -0.10
C TYR A 107 -11.19 18.88 1.40
N LEU A 108 -10.57 17.98 2.16
CA LEU A 108 -10.28 18.23 3.58
C LEU A 108 -9.33 19.42 3.75
N ARG A 109 -8.26 19.50 2.94
CA ARG A 109 -7.35 20.66 2.95
C ARG A 109 -8.09 21.97 2.66
N LEU A 110 -9.02 21.94 1.70
CA LEU A 110 -9.86 23.10 1.37
C LEU A 110 -10.81 23.45 2.52
N LEU A 111 -11.44 22.45 3.15
CA LEU A 111 -12.33 22.64 4.30
C LEU A 111 -11.58 23.28 5.46
N TYR A 112 -10.46 22.70 5.89
CA TYR A 112 -9.66 23.21 7.01
C TYR A 112 -9.06 24.59 6.73
N ALA A 113 -8.73 24.90 5.47
CA ALA A 113 -8.28 26.24 5.10
C ALA A 113 -9.39 27.30 5.16
N ARG A 114 -10.62 26.95 4.76
CA ARG A 114 -11.72 27.91 4.64
C ARG A 114 -12.52 28.12 5.91
N VAL A 115 -12.70 27.07 6.72
CA VAL A 115 -13.56 27.12 7.92
C VAL A 115 -12.86 26.70 9.20
N GLY A 116 -11.59 26.31 9.11
CA GLY A 116 -10.79 25.90 10.25
C GLY A 116 -10.52 27.05 11.21
N THR A 117 -10.59 26.75 12.50
CA THR A 117 -10.16 27.66 13.57
C THR A 117 -8.78 27.21 14.04
N PRO A 118 -7.71 27.99 13.79
CA PRO A 118 -6.39 27.64 14.28
C PRO A 118 -6.34 27.88 15.79
N ARG A 119 -5.59 27.05 16.51
CA ARG A 119 -5.37 27.18 17.95
C ARG A 119 -3.89 27.15 18.28
N CYS A 120 -3.50 27.82 19.36
CA CYS A 120 -2.13 27.78 19.85
C CYS A 120 -1.77 26.35 20.27
N PRO A 121 -0.66 25.76 19.77
CA PRO A 121 -0.24 24.41 20.13
C PRO A 121 0.15 24.21 21.60
N ASP A 122 0.39 25.29 22.35
CA ASP A 122 0.81 25.26 23.75
C ASP A 122 -0.31 25.67 24.72
N HIS A 123 -1.22 26.56 24.29
CA HIS A 123 -2.25 27.16 25.15
C HIS A 123 -3.68 26.79 24.76
N ASP A 124 -3.89 26.15 23.60
CA ASP A 124 -5.19 25.80 23.00
C ASP A 124 -6.18 26.97 22.82
N ILE A 125 -5.67 28.20 22.78
CA ILE A 125 -6.48 29.40 22.55
C ILE A 125 -6.68 29.60 21.04
N PRO A 126 -7.90 29.94 20.58
CA PRO A 126 -8.16 30.32 19.20
C PRO A 126 -7.26 31.46 18.73
N LEU A 127 -6.59 31.23 17.60
CA LEU A 127 -5.85 32.24 16.87
C LEU A 127 -6.83 32.84 15.87
N GLU A 128 -7.51 33.92 16.24
CA GLU A 128 -8.37 34.65 15.31
C GLU A 128 -7.80 36.04 15.10
N ALA A 129 -7.51 36.38 13.84
CA ALA A 129 -7.21 37.75 13.48
C ALA A 129 -8.52 38.53 13.40
N GLN A 130 -8.63 39.59 14.19
CA GLN A 130 -9.80 40.46 14.20
C GLN A 130 -9.45 41.78 13.52
N THR A 131 -10.42 42.35 12.80
CA THR A 131 -10.31 43.72 12.29
C THR A 131 -10.58 44.71 13.41
N VAL A 132 -10.01 45.92 13.33
CA VAL A 132 -10.26 46.98 14.31
C VAL A 132 -11.76 47.21 14.51
N SER A 133 -12.56 47.22 13.45
CA SER A 133 -14.02 47.35 13.53
C SER A 133 -14.67 46.25 14.37
N GLN A 134 -14.27 44.99 14.19
CA GLN A 134 -14.78 43.87 15.00
C GLN A 134 -14.37 43.98 16.47
N MET A 135 -13.14 44.45 16.75
CA MET A 135 -12.67 44.68 18.12
C MET A 135 -13.54 45.76 18.80
N VAL A 136 -13.82 46.85 18.09
CA VAL A 136 -14.69 47.93 18.56
C VAL A 136 -16.11 47.43 18.82
N ASP A 137 -16.69 46.67 17.89
CA ASP A 137 -18.05 46.15 18.02
C ASP A 137 -18.17 45.20 19.23
N LEU A 138 -17.17 44.35 19.48
CA LEU A 138 -17.12 43.47 20.66
C LEU A 138 -17.05 44.25 21.99
N VAL A 139 -16.31 45.35 22.02
CA VAL A 139 -16.23 46.23 23.20
C VAL A 139 -17.54 46.99 23.41
N LEU A 140 -18.19 47.46 22.35
CA LEU A 140 -19.49 48.14 22.42
C LEU A 140 -20.65 47.22 22.79
N ALA A 141 -20.52 45.90 22.58
CA ALA A 141 -21.49 44.90 23.01
C ALA A 141 -21.49 44.65 24.53
N GLN A 142 -20.55 45.20 25.28
CA GLN A 142 -20.51 45.12 26.75
C GLN A 142 -21.61 45.97 27.40
N PRO A 143 -21.98 45.70 28.67
CA PRO A 143 -23.04 46.45 29.36
C PRO A 143 -22.78 47.97 29.36
N GLU A 144 -23.78 48.76 29.02
CA GLU A 144 -23.67 50.21 28.99
C GLU A 144 -23.25 50.75 30.38
N GLY A 145 -22.24 51.64 30.40
CA GLY A 145 -21.68 52.20 31.63
C GLY A 145 -20.47 51.46 32.22
N SER A 146 -20.11 50.27 31.71
CA SER A 146 -18.93 49.49 32.15
C SER A 146 -17.64 50.31 32.01
N LYS A 147 -16.79 50.32 33.04
CA LYS A 147 -15.55 51.12 33.06
C LYS A 147 -14.37 50.27 32.60
N LEU A 148 -13.95 50.48 31.35
CA LEU A 148 -12.90 49.69 30.71
C LEU A 148 -11.69 50.55 30.32
N MET A 149 -10.52 49.93 30.34
CA MET A 149 -9.29 50.53 29.81
C MET A 149 -8.70 49.66 28.70
N LEU A 150 -8.28 50.34 27.62
CA LEU A 150 -7.54 49.74 26.53
C LEU A 150 -6.05 49.80 26.84
N LEU A 151 -5.40 48.65 26.77
CA LEU A 151 -4.03 48.41 27.16
C LEU A 151 -3.23 47.88 25.96
N ALA A 152 -2.01 48.37 25.79
CA ALA A 152 -1.03 47.86 24.83
C ALA A 152 0.06 47.08 25.56
N PRO A 153 0.10 45.73 25.45
CA PRO A 153 1.08 44.91 26.15
C PRO A 153 2.46 44.96 25.47
N VAL A 154 3.26 45.97 25.79
CA VAL A 154 4.59 46.17 25.20
C VAL A 154 5.63 45.15 25.68
N ILE A 155 5.54 44.69 26.93
CA ILE A 155 6.43 43.65 27.47
C ILE A 155 5.60 42.60 28.21
N ARG A 156 5.84 41.31 27.91
CA ARG A 156 5.21 40.17 28.59
C ARG A 156 6.26 39.20 29.12
N GLU A 157 6.26 38.98 30.43
CA GLU A 157 7.09 37.95 31.11
C GLU A 157 8.59 37.95 30.72
N ARG A 158 9.17 39.13 30.46
CA ARG A 158 10.60 39.27 30.12
C ARG A 158 11.41 39.78 31.29
N LYS A 159 12.60 39.20 31.47
CA LYS A 159 13.57 39.66 32.48
C LYS A 159 14.21 40.98 32.06
N GLY A 160 14.39 41.90 33.00
CA GLY A 160 15.06 43.17 32.76
C GLY A 160 14.40 44.35 33.47
N GLU A 161 15.12 45.46 33.55
CA GLU A 161 14.64 46.70 34.17
C GLU A 161 13.78 47.55 33.21
N HIS A 162 13.88 47.29 31.89
CA HIS A 162 13.08 47.89 30.82
C HIS A 162 13.04 49.44 30.81
N LEU A 163 14.05 50.11 31.35
CA LEU A 163 14.13 51.58 31.45
C LEU A 163 13.96 52.29 30.10
N SER A 164 14.60 51.76 29.04
CA SER A 164 14.48 52.32 27.69
C SER A 164 13.05 52.32 27.16
N VAL A 165 12.27 51.29 27.50
CA VAL A 165 10.85 51.19 27.11
C VAL A 165 10.04 52.29 27.78
N PHE A 166 10.27 52.55 29.07
CA PHE A 166 9.58 53.62 29.77
C PHE A 166 9.96 55.03 29.26
N GLU A 167 11.22 55.25 28.90
CA GLU A 167 11.66 56.51 28.28
C GLU A 167 11.02 56.74 26.91
N GLU A 168 10.95 55.71 26.06
CA GLU A 168 10.27 55.78 24.77
C GLU A 168 8.77 56.08 24.93
N LEU A 169 8.12 55.45 25.90
CA LEU A 169 6.69 55.69 26.18
C LEU A 169 6.43 57.11 26.69
N ARG A 170 7.32 57.66 27.54
CA ARG A 170 7.23 59.07 27.95
C ARG A 170 7.43 60.02 26.77
N ALA A 171 8.41 59.74 25.92
CA ALA A 171 8.67 60.55 24.72
C ALA A 171 7.48 60.56 23.75
N GLN A 172 6.69 59.48 23.71
CA GLN A 172 5.46 59.38 22.94
C GLN A 172 4.22 59.98 23.63
N GLY A 173 4.36 60.48 24.86
CA GLY A 173 3.32 61.20 25.60
C GLY A 173 2.36 60.33 26.40
N PHE A 174 2.68 59.04 26.63
CA PHE A 174 1.89 58.21 27.54
C PHE A 174 2.11 58.64 29.00
N VAL A 175 1.07 58.53 29.83
CA VAL A 175 1.11 58.95 31.25
C VAL A 175 1.06 57.77 32.22
N ARG A 176 0.48 56.64 31.82
CA ARG A 176 0.20 55.50 32.71
C ARG A 176 0.58 54.17 32.09
N ALA A 177 1.09 53.27 32.93
CA ALA A 177 1.37 51.90 32.58
C ALA A 177 0.99 50.96 33.73
N ARG A 178 0.45 49.79 33.39
CA ARG A 178 0.23 48.68 34.29
C ARG A 178 1.46 47.80 34.32
N VAL A 179 2.15 47.73 35.45
CA VAL A 179 3.37 46.94 35.64
C VAL A 179 3.09 45.83 36.64
N ASN A 180 3.28 44.58 36.23
CA ASN A 180 2.99 43.39 37.02
C ASN A 180 1.58 43.41 37.65
N GLY A 181 0.59 43.84 36.87
CA GLY A 181 -0.83 43.90 37.28
C GLY A 181 -1.21 45.11 38.13
N LYS A 182 -0.28 46.01 38.48
CA LYS A 182 -0.59 47.25 39.22
C LYS A 182 -0.42 48.48 38.35
N LEU A 183 -1.34 49.43 38.45
CA LEU A 183 -1.34 50.66 37.66
C LEU A 183 -0.40 51.70 38.29
N PHE A 184 0.49 52.27 37.49
CA PHE A 184 1.43 53.32 37.91
C PHE A 184 1.38 54.49 36.93
N GLU A 185 1.66 55.69 37.42
CA GLU A 185 2.01 56.82 36.56
C GLU A 185 3.48 56.68 36.14
N LEU A 186 3.79 57.03 34.88
CA LEU A 186 5.13 56.81 34.30
C LEU A 186 6.24 57.64 34.98
N ASP A 187 5.85 58.67 35.74
CA ASP A 187 6.74 59.49 36.57
C ASP A 187 6.99 58.86 37.96
N GLU A 188 6.12 57.96 38.41
CA GLU A 188 6.16 57.30 39.72
C GLU A 188 6.25 55.76 39.58
N LEU A 189 7.19 55.30 38.75
CA LEU A 189 7.40 53.86 38.51
C LEU A 189 8.21 53.20 39.63
N PRO A 190 7.86 51.95 40.01
CA PRO A 190 8.70 51.16 40.90
C PRO A 190 9.99 50.71 40.19
N LYS A 191 11.11 50.61 40.93
CA LYS A 191 12.34 50.01 40.39
C LYS A 191 12.12 48.52 40.10
N LEU A 192 12.26 48.13 38.83
CA LEU A 192 12.15 46.74 38.39
C LEU A 192 13.48 46.00 38.59
N ASP A 193 13.40 44.69 38.86
CA ASP A 193 14.56 43.85 39.16
C ASP A 193 15.05 43.17 37.89
N LYS A 194 16.31 43.41 37.51
CA LYS A 194 16.93 42.86 36.30
C LYS A 194 16.85 41.33 36.19
N GLN A 195 16.78 40.59 37.31
CA GLN A 195 16.76 39.12 37.31
C GLN A 195 15.34 38.53 37.29
N LYS A 196 14.30 39.34 37.56
CA LYS A 196 12.91 38.90 37.59
C LYS A 196 12.19 39.21 36.28
N LYS A 197 11.20 38.39 35.96
CA LYS A 197 10.32 38.62 34.80
C LYS A 197 9.32 39.71 35.16
N HIS A 198 9.08 40.60 34.20
CA HIS A 198 8.14 41.69 34.32
C HIS A 198 7.18 41.71 33.13
N SER A 199 5.96 42.16 33.37
CA SER A 199 4.92 42.40 32.37
C SER A 199 4.48 43.87 32.45
N ILE A 200 4.51 44.57 31.33
CA ILE A 200 4.26 46.01 31.22
C ILE A 200 3.21 46.22 30.12
N ASP A 201 2.05 46.74 30.52
CA ASP A 201 0.97 47.12 29.61
C ASP A 201 0.76 48.64 29.68
N VAL A 202 0.79 49.33 28.55
CA VAL A 202 0.60 50.79 28.50
C VAL A 202 -0.88 51.09 28.41
N VAL A 203 -1.36 52.07 29.19
CA VAL A 203 -2.75 52.51 29.11
C VAL A 203 -2.91 53.46 27.92
N VAL A 204 -3.61 52.99 26.88
CA VAL A 204 -3.84 53.74 25.64
C VAL A 204 -5.12 54.58 25.73
N ASP A 205 -6.21 53.99 26.24
CA ASP A 205 -7.46 54.73 26.46
C ASP A 205 -8.20 54.23 27.70
N ARG A 206 -9.05 55.10 28.26
CA ARG A 206 -9.90 54.86 29.42
C ARG A 206 -11.29 55.38 29.11
N PHE A 207 -12.29 54.51 29.14
CA PHE A 207 -13.63 54.86 28.69
C PHE A 207 -14.73 54.14 29.49
N LYS A 208 -15.95 54.66 29.35
CA LYS A 208 -17.18 54.00 29.81
C LYS A 208 -17.99 53.62 28.59
N VAL A 209 -18.39 52.35 28.47
CA VAL A 209 -19.11 51.85 27.29
C VAL A 209 -20.38 52.66 27.03
N ARG A 210 -20.44 53.29 25.85
CA ARG A 210 -21.52 54.16 25.34
C ARG A 210 -21.56 54.07 23.81
N GLY A 211 -22.73 54.21 23.20
CA GLY A 211 -22.92 54.01 21.76
C GLY A 211 -22.19 55.00 20.83
N ASP A 212 -21.72 56.14 21.33
CA ASP A 212 -21.05 57.20 20.57
C ASP A 212 -19.51 57.05 20.51
N LEU A 213 -18.94 56.02 21.13
CA LEU A 213 -17.48 55.85 21.28
C LEU A 213 -16.78 55.16 20.09
N GLN A 214 -17.54 54.80 19.05
CA GLN A 214 -17.08 53.90 17.98
C GLN A 214 -15.81 54.39 17.27
N GLN A 215 -15.77 55.67 16.86
CA GLN A 215 -14.61 56.26 16.17
C GLN A 215 -13.38 56.40 17.07
N ARG A 216 -13.59 56.87 18.31
CA ARG A 216 -12.52 57.02 19.30
C ARG A 216 -11.90 55.67 19.67
N LEU A 217 -12.71 54.63 19.84
CA LEU A 217 -12.23 53.29 20.12
C LEU A 217 -11.41 52.73 18.95
N ALA A 218 -11.82 52.97 17.69
CA ALA A 218 -11.06 52.54 16.52
C ALA A 218 -9.64 53.14 16.50
N GLU A 219 -9.52 54.46 16.69
CA GLU A 219 -8.22 55.16 16.76
C GLU A 219 -7.35 54.66 17.92
N SER A 220 -7.98 54.38 19.07
CA SER A 220 -7.31 53.83 20.25
C SER A 220 -6.81 52.41 20.00
N PHE A 221 -7.61 51.55 19.36
CA PHE A 221 -7.20 50.20 18.96
C PHE A 221 -6.05 50.24 17.94
N GLU A 222 -6.10 51.10 16.92
CA GLU A 222 -4.98 51.27 15.98
C GLU A 222 -3.68 51.65 16.70
N THR A 223 -3.77 52.57 17.66
CA THR A 223 -2.64 53.00 18.47
C THR A 223 -2.10 51.85 19.33
N ALA A 224 -2.98 51.13 20.03
CA ALA A 224 -2.59 49.99 20.87
C ALA A 224 -1.93 48.86 20.06
N LEU A 225 -2.52 48.51 18.92
CA LEU A 225 -1.99 47.49 18.01
C LEU A 225 -0.64 47.91 17.44
N LYS A 226 -0.43 49.17 17.11
CA LYS A 226 0.87 49.67 16.60
C LYS A 226 1.97 49.62 17.67
N LEU A 227 1.62 49.88 18.93
CA LEU A 227 2.55 49.87 20.07
C LEU A 227 2.98 48.46 20.48
N ALA A 228 2.06 47.49 20.43
CA ALA A 228 2.26 46.13 20.92
C ALA A 228 2.24 45.07 19.80
N ASP A 229 2.77 45.44 18.62
CA ASP A 229 2.96 44.57 17.44
C ASP A 229 1.74 43.72 17.04
N GLY A 230 0.56 44.33 17.09
CA GLY A 230 -0.71 43.74 16.67
C GLY A 230 -1.52 43.09 17.79
N ILE A 231 -1.21 43.33 19.07
CA ILE A 231 -1.98 42.85 20.22
C ILE A 231 -2.56 44.04 20.99
N ALA A 232 -3.81 43.93 21.44
CA ALA A 232 -4.43 44.88 22.36
C ALA A 232 -5.16 44.11 23.48
N LEU A 233 -5.30 44.75 24.63
CA LEU A 233 -5.95 44.20 25.82
C LEU A 233 -7.03 45.16 26.26
N VAL A 234 -8.19 44.67 26.69
CA VAL A 234 -9.20 45.48 27.38
C VAL A 234 -9.43 44.88 28.75
N ALA A 235 -9.17 45.67 29.79
CA ALA A 235 -9.33 45.26 31.17
C ALA A 235 -10.32 46.18 31.90
N PRO A 236 -11.08 45.66 32.88
CA PRO A 236 -11.87 46.50 33.78
C PRO A 236 -10.96 47.40 34.63
N MET A 237 -11.44 48.60 34.97
CA MET A 237 -10.74 49.47 35.92
C MET A 237 -10.91 48.97 37.37
N ASP A 238 -9.96 49.32 38.25
CA ASP A 238 -9.65 48.76 39.60
C ASP A 238 -10.79 48.60 40.65
N ASP A 239 -12.08 48.70 40.28
CA ASP A 239 -13.24 48.51 41.16
C ASP A 239 -14.35 47.60 40.57
N GLU A 240 -14.19 47.05 39.34
CA GLU A 240 -15.21 46.21 38.68
C GLU A 240 -14.74 44.75 38.50
N PRO A 241 -15.54 43.74 38.89
CA PRO A 241 -15.25 42.34 38.59
C PRO A 241 -15.46 42.09 37.08
N GLY A 242 -14.41 41.64 36.39
CA GLY A 242 -14.49 41.30 34.98
C GLY A 242 -13.22 40.60 34.49
N GLU A 243 -13.35 39.78 33.45
CA GLU A 243 -12.20 39.14 32.79
C GLU A 243 -11.55 40.09 31.78
N GLU A 244 -10.25 39.95 31.59
CA GLU A 244 -9.52 40.69 30.55
C GLU A 244 -9.83 40.12 29.17
N MET A 245 -10.21 40.98 28.23
CA MET A 245 -10.39 40.62 26.84
C MET A 245 -9.08 40.86 26.08
N ILE A 246 -8.64 39.88 25.29
CA ILE A 246 -7.44 40.01 24.47
C ILE A 246 -7.82 40.04 22.99
N PHE A 247 -7.28 41.02 22.27
CA PHE A 247 -7.50 41.25 20.86
C PHE A 247 -6.19 41.09 20.09
N SER A 248 -6.25 40.51 18.89
CA SER A 248 -5.09 40.36 18.02
C SER A 248 -5.47 40.70 16.57
N ALA A 249 -4.69 41.57 15.94
CA ALA A 249 -4.80 41.88 14.51
C ALA A 249 -4.07 40.86 13.63
N ARG A 250 -3.32 39.93 14.23
CA ARG A 250 -2.61 38.82 13.57
C ARG A 250 -3.17 37.49 14.05
N PHE A 251 -2.95 36.41 13.29
CA PHE A 251 -3.18 35.03 13.77
C PHE A 251 -2.09 34.62 14.77
N ALA A 252 -1.99 35.32 15.90
CA ALA A 252 -0.94 35.18 16.89
C ALA A 252 -1.51 34.85 18.27
N CYS A 253 -0.84 33.95 18.99
CA CYS A 253 -1.21 33.59 20.34
C CYS A 253 -0.88 34.76 21.26
N PRO A 254 -1.85 35.26 22.04
CA PRO A 254 -1.58 36.37 22.94
C PRO A 254 -0.57 36.00 24.03
N ILE A 255 -0.49 34.73 24.46
CA ILE A 255 0.35 34.32 25.60
C ILE A 255 1.81 34.14 25.19
N CYS A 256 2.08 33.36 24.14
CA CYS A 256 3.46 33.01 23.73
C CYS A 256 3.94 33.70 22.45
N GLY A 257 3.09 34.50 21.78
CA GLY A 257 3.44 35.14 20.52
C GLY A 257 3.54 34.19 19.32
N HIS A 258 3.14 32.92 19.47
CA HIS A 258 3.11 31.97 18.36
C HIS A 258 2.15 32.45 17.27
N ALA A 259 2.69 32.82 16.11
CA ALA A 259 1.92 33.30 14.98
C ALA A 259 1.91 32.28 13.85
N ILE A 260 0.78 32.21 13.15
CA ILE A 260 0.65 31.45 11.91
C ILE A 260 0.39 32.41 10.74
N SER A 261 0.82 32.01 9.55
CA SER A 261 0.39 32.67 8.31
C SER A 261 -1.06 32.35 8.01
N GLU A 262 -1.65 33.03 7.03
CA GLU A 262 -3.01 32.76 6.57
C GLU A 262 -3.23 31.26 6.28
N LEU A 263 -4.41 30.77 6.62
CA LEU A 263 -4.81 29.38 6.40
C LEU A 263 -5.04 29.12 4.90
N GLU A 264 -3.98 28.71 4.21
CA GLU A 264 -4.04 28.26 2.84
C GLU A 264 -4.10 26.73 2.73
N PRO A 265 -4.75 26.15 1.70
CA PRO A 265 -4.78 24.70 1.50
C PRO A 265 -3.39 24.04 1.41
N LYS A 266 -2.35 24.78 1.03
CA LYS A 266 -0.95 24.27 0.98
C LYS A 266 -0.38 23.98 2.37
N LEU A 267 -0.84 24.67 3.41
CA LEU A 267 -0.45 24.44 4.80
C LEU A 267 -0.83 23.04 5.30
N PHE A 268 -1.91 22.50 4.75
CA PHE A 268 -2.44 21.18 5.09
C PHE A 268 -1.94 20.08 4.15
N SER A 269 -0.96 20.37 3.28
CA SER A 269 -0.36 19.37 2.40
C SER A 269 0.96 18.87 2.96
N PHE A 270 1.07 17.58 3.24
CA PHE A 270 2.36 16.96 3.54
C PHE A 270 3.26 16.77 2.31
N ASN A 271 2.73 17.01 1.10
CA ASN A 271 3.52 17.01 -0.14
C ASN A 271 4.15 18.38 -0.44
N ASN A 272 3.72 19.43 0.27
CA ASN A 272 4.26 20.77 0.13
C ASN A 272 5.17 21.10 1.33
N PRO A 273 6.37 21.64 1.13
CA PRO A 273 7.24 22.05 2.23
C PRO A 273 6.56 22.99 3.23
N ALA A 274 5.60 23.81 2.79
CA ALA A 274 4.81 24.72 3.61
C ALA A 274 3.84 24.03 4.59
N GLY A 275 3.55 22.73 4.43
CA GLY A 275 2.70 21.95 5.33
C GLY A 275 3.38 20.70 5.89
N ALA A 276 4.42 20.20 5.22
CA ALA A 276 5.16 19.02 5.61
C ALA A 276 5.88 19.18 6.96
N CYS A 277 5.94 18.09 7.71
CA CYS A 277 6.80 18.00 8.89
C CYS A 277 8.28 18.11 8.45
N PRO A 278 9.07 19.04 9.02
CA PRO A 278 10.44 19.28 8.59
C PRO A 278 11.38 18.09 8.86
N THR A 279 11.07 17.28 9.86
CA THR A 279 11.93 16.18 10.32
C THR A 279 11.85 14.94 9.43
N CYS A 280 10.68 14.68 8.84
CA CYS A 280 10.46 13.54 7.96
C CYS A 280 10.11 13.94 6.52
N ASP A 281 10.17 15.25 6.21
CA ASP A 281 9.78 15.82 4.91
C ASP A 281 8.43 15.29 4.41
N GLY A 282 7.44 15.25 5.31
CA GLY A 282 6.09 14.81 4.98
C GLY A 282 5.90 13.30 4.82
N LEU A 283 6.91 12.47 5.06
CA LEU A 283 6.78 11.00 4.98
C LEU A 283 5.98 10.41 6.16
N GLY A 284 5.99 11.08 7.32
CA GLY A 284 5.37 10.58 8.55
C GLY A 284 6.15 9.47 9.25
N VAL A 285 7.09 8.82 8.57
CA VAL A 285 7.95 7.78 9.12
C VAL A 285 9.41 8.21 9.13
N LYS A 286 10.20 7.64 10.03
CA LYS A 286 11.66 7.72 10.03
C LYS A 286 12.23 6.32 9.84
N GLN A 287 13.13 6.18 8.86
CA GLN A 287 13.93 4.97 8.71
C GLN A 287 15.07 4.99 9.72
N PHE A 288 15.34 3.85 10.34
CA PHE A 288 16.45 3.66 11.26
C PHE A 288 16.97 2.22 11.14
N PHE A 289 18.23 2.00 11.52
CA PHE A 289 18.78 0.65 11.58
C PHE A 289 18.27 -0.06 12.83
N ASP A 290 17.58 -1.17 12.62
CA ASP A 290 17.02 -1.94 13.71
C ASP A 290 18.06 -2.89 14.28
N ILE A 291 18.40 -2.69 15.55
CA ILE A 291 19.38 -3.51 16.27
C ILE A 291 18.96 -4.98 16.26
N LYS A 292 17.66 -5.28 16.33
CA LYS A 292 17.16 -6.66 16.30
C LYS A 292 17.41 -7.35 14.97
N ARG A 293 17.37 -6.60 13.86
CA ARG A 293 17.67 -7.13 12.50
C ARG A 293 19.17 -7.21 12.24
N LEU A 294 19.92 -6.32 12.86
CA LEU A 294 21.36 -6.22 12.67
C LEU A 294 22.13 -7.28 13.45
N VAL A 295 21.65 -7.65 14.65
CA VAL A 295 22.38 -8.48 15.59
C VAL A 295 21.71 -9.85 15.78
N ASN A 296 22.42 -10.93 15.46
CA ASN A 296 22.08 -12.26 15.94
C ASN A 296 22.66 -12.46 17.35
N GLY A 297 21.79 -12.34 18.35
CA GLY A 297 22.17 -12.36 19.77
C GLY A 297 22.69 -13.70 20.30
N GLU A 298 22.39 -14.81 19.61
CA GLU A 298 22.85 -16.16 20.01
C GLU A 298 24.28 -16.45 19.56
N LEU A 299 24.76 -15.73 18.55
CA LEU A 299 26.13 -15.86 18.04
C LEU A 299 27.09 -14.96 18.81
N THR A 300 28.37 -15.31 18.77
CA THR A 300 29.46 -14.46 19.24
C THR A 300 29.81 -13.39 18.20
N LEU A 301 30.45 -12.29 18.62
CA LEU A 301 30.95 -11.29 17.66
C LEU A 301 31.95 -11.89 16.67
N ALA A 302 32.77 -12.85 17.12
CA ALA A 302 33.72 -13.55 16.27
C ALA A 302 33.08 -14.43 15.19
N GLU A 303 31.93 -15.05 15.47
CA GLU A 303 31.17 -15.89 14.54
C GLU A 303 30.26 -15.09 13.59
N GLY A 304 30.11 -13.79 13.84
CA GLY A 304 29.28 -12.90 13.04
C GLY A 304 27.90 -12.65 13.60
N ALA A 305 27.79 -12.44 14.91
CA ALA A 305 26.63 -11.80 15.53
C ALA A 305 26.21 -10.53 14.78
N ILE A 306 27.18 -9.76 14.27
CA ILE A 306 26.94 -8.63 13.38
C ILE A 306 27.65 -8.91 12.06
N ARG A 307 26.87 -9.01 10.98
CA ARG A 307 27.39 -9.40 9.66
C ARG A 307 28.44 -8.40 9.16
N GLY A 308 29.61 -8.92 8.75
CA GLY A 308 30.71 -8.10 8.24
C GLY A 308 31.58 -7.45 9.32
N TRP A 309 31.23 -7.65 10.59
CA TRP A 309 32.00 -7.27 11.78
C TRP A 309 32.50 -8.54 12.49
N ASP A 310 33.00 -9.49 11.71
CA ASP A 310 33.41 -10.83 12.12
C ASP A 310 34.83 -11.15 11.64
N ARG A 311 35.36 -12.33 11.98
CA ARG A 311 36.73 -12.75 11.62
C ARG A 311 37.04 -12.71 10.12
N ARG A 312 36.04 -12.77 9.24
CA ARG A 312 36.24 -12.69 7.78
C ARG A 312 36.59 -11.27 7.34
N ASN A 313 36.21 -10.26 8.11
CA ASN A 313 36.58 -8.87 7.88
C ASN A 313 37.66 -8.41 8.86
N VAL A 314 38.92 -8.61 8.46
CA VAL A 314 40.10 -8.35 9.30
C VAL A 314 40.13 -6.93 9.87
N TYR A 315 39.74 -5.93 9.07
CA TYR A 315 39.75 -4.52 9.49
C TYR A 315 38.77 -4.25 10.65
N TYR A 316 37.49 -4.59 10.47
CA TYR A 316 36.48 -4.37 11.51
C TYR A 316 36.69 -5.28 12.73
N PHE A 317 37.17 -6.51 12.52
CA PHE A 317 37.45 -7.43 13.62
C PHE A 317 38.61 -6.96 14.51
N GLN A 318 39.68 -6.40 13.93
CA GLN A 318 40.77 -5.80 14.72
C GLN A 318 40.30 -4.57 15.51
N MET A 319 39.39 -3.78 14.93
CA MET A 319 38.78 -2.65 15.62
C MET A 319 37.97 -3.13 16.83
N LEU A 320 37.14 -4.17 16.66
CA LEU A 320 36.44 -4.83 17.78
C LEU A 320 37.40 -5.42 18.82
N GLY A 321 38.51 -6.02 18.40
CA GLY A 321 39.54 -6.54 19.32
C GLY A 321 40.18 -5.45 20.16
N SER A 322 40.44 -4.28 19.58
CA SER A 322 40.97 -3.12 20.31
C SER A 322 39.93 -2.55 21.28
N LEU A 323 38.66 -2.49 20.86
CA LEU A 323 37.54 -2.05 21.70
C LEU A 323 37.30 -3.00 22.88
N ALA A 324 37.36 -4.31 22.63
CA ALA A 324 37.25 -5.37 23.61
C ALA A 324 38.35 -5.30 24.68
N ALA A 325 39.60 -5.03 24.26
CA ALA A 325 40.72 -4.83 25.18
C ALA A 325 40.55 -3.57 26.05
N HIS A 326 39.98 -2.50 25.50
CA HIS A 326 39.78 -1.23 26.22
C HIS A 326 38.63 -1.30 27.24
N TYR A 327 37.50 -1.90 26.88
CA TYR A 327 36.30 -2.00 27.74
C TYR A 327 36.19 -3.31 28.51
N GLY A 328 37.11 -4.26 28.31
CA GLY A 328 37.21 -5.50 29.07
C GLY A 328 36.09 -6.51 28.77
N PHE A 329 35.76 -6.72 27.50
CA PHE A 329 34.76 -7.72 27.09
C PHE A 329 35.31 -8.78 26.14
N SER A 330 34.66 -9.95 26.09
CA SER A 330 35.08 -11.06 25.24
C SER A 330 34.33 -11.05 23.91
N LEU A 331 35.05 -11.31 22.80
CA LEU A 331 34.46 -11.48 21.47
C LEU A 331 33.90 -12.88 21.22
N GLU A 332 34.17 -13.83 22.13
CA GLU A 332 33.79 -15.26 22.04
C GLU A 332 32.58 -15.59 22.93
N VAL A 333 31.92 -14.58 23.50
CA VAL A 333 30.69 -14.73 24.28
C VAL A 333 29.50 -14.35 23.38
N PRO A 334 28.37 -15.09 23.42
CA PRO A 334 27.17 -14.72 22.69
C PRO A 334 26.75 -13.29 23.00
N PHE A 335 26.38 -12.52 21.98
CA PHE A 335 26.14 -11.08 22.13
C PHE A 335 25.08 -10.75 23.21
N ASN A 336 24.03 -11.56 23.32
CA ASN A 336 22.97 -11.37 24.33
C ASN A 336 23.44 -11.59 25.77
N GLN A 337 24.58 -12.27 25.98
CA GLN A 337 25.17 -12.48 27.30
C GLN A 337 26.14 -11.36 27.68
N LEU A 338 26.48 -10.44 26.77
CA LEU A 338 27.28 -9.27 27.09
C LEU A 338 26.48 -8.27 27.95
N PRO A 339 27.09 -7.62 28.95
CA PRO A 339 26.49 -6.49 29.66
C PRO A 339 25.92 -5.40 28.74
N ALA A 340 24.78 -4.82 29.12
CA ALA A 340 24.06 -3.82 28.30
C ALA A 340 24.91 -2.59 27.95
N ASP A 341 25.78 -2.14 28.86
CA ASP A 341 26.68 -1.01 28.60
C ASP A 341 27.71 -1.33 27.50
N GLN A 342 28.21 -2.57 27.46
CA GLN A 342 29.15 -3.02 26.42
C GLN A 342 28.45 -3.15 25.08
N GLN A 343 27.23 -3.73 25.05
CA GLN A 343 26.40 -3.77 23.84
C GLN A 343 26.15 -2.36 23.29
N LYS A 344 25.85 -1.40 24.18
CA LYS A 344 25.62 0.00 23.81
C LYS A 344 26.87 0.64 23.20
N VAL A 345 28.04 0.44 23.79
CA VAL A 345 29.30 0.98 23.26
C VAL A 345 29.63 0.38 21.88
N ILE A 346 29.39 -0.92 21.69
CA ILE A 346 29.59 -1.58 20.39
C ILE A 346 28.65 -0.99 19.32
N LEU A 347 27.39 -0.79 19.66
CA LEU A 347 26.37 -0.36 18.69
C LEU A 347 26.38 1.15 18.42
N GLN A 348 26.50 1.97 19.47
CA GLN A 348 26.33 3.43 19.42
C GLN A 348 27.65 4.21 19.54
N GLY A 349 28.75 3.52 19.81
CA GLY A 349 30.08 4.13 19.88
C GLY A 349 30.51 4.52 21.30
N SER A 350 31.75 5.01 21.42
CA SER A 350 32.38 5.45 22.68
C SER A 350 32.11 6.92 23.02
N GLY A 351 31.25 7.60 22.23
CA GLY A 351 30.96 9.03 22.40
C GLY A 351 32.21 9.89 22.17
N THR A 352 32.65 10.60 23.21
CA THR A 352 33.86 11.44 23.17
C THR A 352 35.11 10.74 23.68
N GLN A 353 35.01 9.49 24.16
CA GLN A 353 36.15 8.76 24.72
C GLN A 353 37.00 8.16 23.58
N ASN A 354 38.29 8.48 23.57
CA ASN A 354 39.24 7.90 22.63
C ASN A 354 39.58 6.45 23.00
N VAL A 355 39.70 5.61 21.98
CA VAL A 355 40.14 4.22 22.06
C VAL A 355 41.37 4.05 21.15
N ASP A 356 42.37 3.31 21.62
CA ASP A 356 43.58 3.05 20.85
C ASP A 356 43.37 1.87 19.90
N PHE A 357 43.19 2.18 18.61
CA PHE A 357 42.99 1.19 17.57
C PHE A 357 44.29 0.78 16.90
N LYS A 358 44.45 -0.53 16.67
CA LYS A 358 45.54 -1.12 15.89
C LYS A 358 45.01 -1.52 14.52
N TYR A 359 45.56 -0.93 13.46
CA TYR A 359 45.22 -1.23 12.07
C TYR A 359 46.38 -1.94 11.39
N LEU A 360 46.10 -3.02 10.66
CA LEU A 360 47.08 -3.68 9.80
C LEU A 360 46.99 -3.10 8.37
N ASN A 361 48.09 -2.57 7.86
CA ASN A 361 48.17 -2.17 6.45
C ASN A 361 48.38 -3.40 5.55
N ASP A 362 48.15 -3.26 4.24
CA ASP A 362 48.34 -4.33 3.24
C ASP A 362 49.77 -4.91 3.20
N ARG A 363 50.76 -4.19 3.76
CA ARG A 363 52.16 -4.62 3.89
C ARG A 363 52.46 -5.37 5.20
N GLY A 364 51.49 -5.52 6.08
CA GLY A 364 51.62 -6.20 7.39
C GLY A 364 52.06 -5.30 8.54
N ASP A 365 52.36 -4.02 8.31
CA ASP A 365 52.72 -3.07 9.36
C ASP A 365 51.50 -2.70 10.23
N ILE A 366 51.71 -2.63 11.55
CA ILE A 366 50.68 -2.23 12.51
C ILE A 366 50.77 -0.72 12.78
N VAL A 367 49.74 0.02 12.40
CA VAL A 367 49.59 1.45 12.69
C VAL A 367 48.65 1.63 13.87
N LYS A 368 49.11 2.34 14.92
CA LYS A 368 48.26 2.72 16.07
C LYS A 368 47.65 4.10 15.83
N ARG A 369 46.35 4.24 16.06
CA ARG A 369 45.65 5.53 16.05
C ARG A 369 44.69 5.61 17.22
N SER A 370 44.67 6.76 17.90
CA SER A 370 43.75 7.04 18.99
C SER A 370 42.64 7.94 18.49
N HIS A 371 41.40 7.47 18.54
CA HIS A 371 40.22 8.26 18.19
C HIS A 371 38.97 7.64 18.82
N PRO A 372 37.83 8.36 18.86
CA PRO A 372 36.59 7.77 19.34
C PRO A 372 36.10 6.68 18.40
N PHE A 373 35.46 5.65 18.96
CA PHE A 373 34.73 4.66 18.20
C PHE A 373 33.38 5.25 17.80
N GLU A 374 33.13 5.37 16.50
CA GLU A 374 31.86 5.94 16.00
C GLU A 374 30.64 5.05 16.32
N GLY A 375 30.85 3.74 16.55
CA GLY A 375 29.77 2.77 16.73
C GLY A 375 29.35 2.11 15.42
N ILE A 376 28.87 0.87 15.51
CA ILE A 376 28.44 0.11 14.33
C ILE A 376 27.21 0.76 13.66
N VAL A 377 26.19 1.16 14.44
CA VAL A 377 24.95 1.72 13.88
C VAL A 377 25.21 3.07 13.18
N PRO A 378 25.92 4.04 13.79
CA PRO A 378 26.30 5.28 13.10
C PRO A 378 27.15 5.05 11.84
N ASN A 379 28.07 4.06 11.87
CA ASN A 379 28.84 3.68 10.68
C ASN A 379 27.90 3.24 9.52
N LEU A 380 26.94 2.37 9.81
CA LEU A 380 26.00 1.86 8.81
C LEU A 380 25.06 2.95 8.30
N GLU A 381 24.57 3.84 9.17
CA GLU A 381 23.76 5.00 8.78
C GLU A 381 24.50 5.93 7.84
N ARG A 382 25.77 6.25 8.16
CA ARG A 382 26.61 7.08 7.31
C ARG A 382 26.89 6.41 5.97
N ARG A 383 27.29 5.13 5.98
CA ARG A 383 27.52 4.36 4.75
C ARG A 383 26.27 4.29 3.89
N TYR A 384 25.10 4.08 4.46
CA TYR A 384 23.85 4.05 3.69
C TYR A 384 23.57 5.38 2.98
N ARG A 385 23.81 6.51 3.67
CA ARG A 385 23.59 7.85 3.13
C ARG A 385 24.63 8.27 2.09
N GLU A 386 25.90 7.96 2.32
CA GLU A 386 27.04 8.42 1.50
C GLU A 386 27.40 7.49 0.34
N THR A 387 27.02 6.20 0.39
CA THR A 387 27.43 5.23 -0.65
C THR A 387 26.73 5.51 -1.98
N GLU A 388 27.50 5.58 -3.07
CA GLU A 388 26.99 5.68 -4.45
C GLU A 388 26.63 4.31 -5.08
N SER A 389 27.13 3.21 -4.51
CA SER A 389 26.82 1.84 -4.97
C SER A 389 25.40 1.41 -4.58
N ALA A 390 24.57 1.19 -5.60
CA ALA A 390 23.21 0.67 -5.42
C ALA A 390 23.19 -0.69 -4.68
N THR A 391 24.11 -1.60 -5.02
CA THR A 391 24.18 -2.93 -4.38
C THR A 391 24.43 -2.84 -2.87
N VAL A 392 25.36 -1.98 -2.45
CA VAL A 392 25.65 -1.79 -1.02
C VAL A 392 24.46 -1.15 -0.32
N ARG A 393 23.81 -0.18 -0.95
CA ARG A 393 22.60 0.46 -0.42
C ARG A 393 21.47 -0.55 -0.23
N GLU A 394 21.24 -1.43 -1.20
CA GLU A 394 20.25 -2.51 -1.12
C GLU A 394 20.57 -3.55 -0.04
N GLU A 395 21.86 -3.90 0.15
CA GLU A 395 22.26 -4.81 1.23
C GLU A 395 22.02 -4.19 2.61
N LEU A 396 22.37 -2.92 2.80
CA LEU A 396 22.16 -2.20 4.05
C LEU A 396 20.67 -1.94 4.33
N ALA A 397 19.87 -1.69 3.29
CA ALA A 397 18.44 -1.45 3.40
C ALA A 397 17.68 -2.62 4.06
N LYS A 398 18.21 -3.86 3.98
CA LYS A 398 17.62 -5.04 4.64
C LYS A 398 17.56 -4.93 6.17
N PHE A 399 18.41 -4.10 6.75
CA PHE A 399 18.48 -3.88 8.20
C PHE A 399 17.74 -2.62 8.65
N LEU A 400 17.14 -1.88 7.71
CA LEU A 400 16.30 -0.74 8.04
C LEU A 400 14.92 -1.21 8.50
N SER A 401 14.44 -0.60 9.57
CA SER A 401 13.04 -0.61 9.99
C SER A 401 12.48 0.81 9.87
N THR A 402 11.15 0.91 9.93
CA THR A 402 10.46 2.21 9.96
C THR A 402 9.74 2.36 11.29
N GLN A 403 9.72 3.59 11.79
CA GLN A 403 8.90 3.96 12.94
C GLN A 403 8.16 5.26 12.64
N PRO A 404 7.03 5.53 13.32
CA PRO A 404 6.38 6.83 13.26
C PRO A 404 7.40 7.94 13.62
N CYS A 405 7.42 9.00 12.84
CA CYS A 405 8.27 10.15 13.10
C CYS A 405 7.94 10.73 14.48
N PRO A 406 8.92 10.95 15.37
CA PRO A 406 8.64 11.41 16.75
C PRO A 406 7.98 12.79 16.81
N ASP A 407 8.32 13.68 15.88
CA ASP A 407 7.87 15.08 15.92
C ASP A 407 6.44 15.26 15.41
N CYS A 408 6.11 14.59 14.31
CA CYS A 408 4.75 14.58 13.78
C CYS A 408 3.88 13.42 14.29
N ARG A 409 4.46 12.43 14.98
CA ARG A 409 3.81 11.20 15.43
C ARG A 409 3.05 10.48 14.31
N GLY A 410 3.64 10.43 13.12
CA GLY A 410 3.01 9.79 11.95
C GLY A 410 2.07 10.69 11.11
N THR A 411 1.65 11.84 11.63
CA THR A 411 0.65 12.71 10.96
C THR A 411 1.15 13.46 9.72
N ARG A 412 2.46 13.39 9.42
CA ARG A 412 3.13 13.99 8.23
C ARG A 412 3.14 15.52 8.17
N LEU A 413 2.34 16.19 8.99
CA LEU A 413 2.17 17.63 8.99
C LEU A 413 3.06 18.34 10.01
N ARG A 414 3.37 19.60 9.74
CA ARG A 414 4.01 20.52 10.70
C ARG A 414 3.12 20.80 11.90
N ARG A 415 3.68 21.42 12.94
CA ARG A 415 2.98 21.63 14.21
C ARG A 415 1.74 22.50 14.04
N GLU A 416 1.84 23.59 13.31
CA GLU A 416 0.80 24.59 13.10
C GLU A 416 -0.43 23.97 12.41
N ALA A 417 -0.20 23.25 11.32
CA ALA A 417 -1.26 22.61 10.53
C ALA A 417 -2.05 21.54 11.31
N ARG A 418 -1.44 20.94 12.34
CA ARG A 418 -2.09 19.94 13.21
C ARG A 418 -3.02 20.54 14.24
N HIS A 419 -2.91 21.84 14.51
CA HIS A 419 -3.69 22.54 15.52
C HIS A 419 -4.73 23.46 14.88
N VAL A 420 -5.36 23.00 13.81
CA VAL A 420 -6.52 23.66 13.18
C VAL A 420 -7.73 22.75 13.32
N TRP A 421 -8.84 23.30 13.81
CA TRP A 421 -10.04 22.56 14.17
C TRP A 421 -11.21 22.91 13.26
N VAL A 422 -11.97 21.90 12.84
CA VAL A 422 -13.28 22.05 12.22
C VAL A 422 -14.27 21.23 13.04
N GLY A 423 -15.21 21.91 13.71
CA GLY A 423 -16.01 21.28 14.76
C GLY A 423 -15.12 20.83 15.92
N GLU A 424 -15.19 19.55 16.28
CA GLU A 424 -14.45 18.94 17.39
C GLU A 424 -13.25 18.10 16.95
N LYS A 425 -12.80 18.21 15.69
CA LYS A 425 -11.66 17.40 15.20
C LYS A 425 -10.66 18.21 14.40
N THR A 426 -9.38 17.88 14.60
CA THR A 426 -8.27 18.34 13.76
C THR A 426 -8.16 17.47 12.50
N LEU A 427 -7.47 17.97 11.48
CA LEU A 427 -7.29 17.23 10.22
C LEU A 427 -6.67 15.83 10.44
N PRO A 428 -5.57 15.68 11.20
CA PRO A 428 -5.03 14.35 11.50
C PRO A 428 -6.03 13.42 12.19
N ALA A 429 -6.84 13.96 13.11
CA ALA A 429 -7.81 13.18 13.85
C ALA A 429 -8.94 12.65 12.95
N VAL A 430 -9.36 13.42 11.94
CA VAL A 430 -10.33 12.95 10.93
C VAL A 430 -9.70 11.89 10.04
N THR A 431 -8.47 12.09 9.58
CA THR A 431 -7.84 11.16 8.63
C THR A 431 -7.50 9.81 9.22
N SER A 432 -7.34 9.73 10.55
CA SER A 432 -7.11 8.48 11.28
C SER A 432 -8.40 7.73 11.64
N LEU A 433 -9.58 8.31 11.41
CA LEU A 433 -10.84 7.59 11.60
C LEU A 433 -11.01 6.53 10.51
N PRO A 434 -11.64 5.38 10.83
CA PRO A 434 -12.24 4.52 9.82
C PRO A 434 -13.19 5.35 8.94
N ILE A 435 -13.22 5.06 7.64
CA ILE A 435 -14.05 5.77 6.66
C ILE A 435 -15.53 5.72 7.06
N GLY A 436 -16.02 4.62 7.63
CA GLY A 436 -17.38 4.53 8.16
C GLY A 436 -17.64 5.60 9.23
N ASP A 437 -16.77 5.68 10.24
CA ASP A 437 -16.86 6.66 11.33
C ASP A 437 -16.68 8.11 10.82
N ALA A 438 -15.83 8.32 9.81
CA ALA A 438 -15.66 9.61 9.15
C ALA A 438 -16.94 10.03 8.39
N THR A 439 -17.61 9.07 7.75
CA THR A 439 -18.90 9.29 7.06
C THR A 439 -19.96 9.75 8.06
N ASP A 440 -20.07 9.08 9.20
CA ASP A 440 -20.99 9.43 10.28
C ASP A 440 -20.67 10.81 10.87
N TYR A 441 -19.38 11.10 11.09
CA TYR A 441 -18.91 12.40 11.58
C TYR A 441 -19.32 13.53 10.63
N PHE A 442 -19.03 13.42 9.33
CA PHE A 442 -19.39 14.47 8.38
C PHE A 442 -20.90 14.53 8.11
N GLY A 443 -21.63 13.44 8.26
CA GLY A 443 -23.10 13.41 8.18
C GLY A 443 -23.76 14.21 9.31
N THR A 444 -23.16 14.22 10.50
CA THR A 444 -23.69 14.93 11.69
C THR A 444 -23.12 16.33 11.87
N LEU A 445 -21.97 16.64 11.26
CA LEU A 445 -21.32 17.95 11.37
C LEU A 445 -22.20 19.08 10.82
N LYS A 446 -22.56 20.01 11.71
CA LYS A 446 -23.27 21.25 11.38
C LYS A 446 -22.42 22.45 11.78
N LEU A 447 -22.18 23.35 10.83
CA LEU A 447 -21.49 24.61 11.03
C LEU A 447 -22.50 25.75 10.84
N THR A 448 -22.44 26.78 11.68
CA THR A 448 -23.38 27.91 11.66
C THR A 448 -22.77 29.15 10.99
N GLY A 449 -23.64 30.04 10.51
CA GLY A 449 -23.27 31.30 9.86
C GLY A 449 -22.50 31.14 8.55
N ARG A 450 -21.67 32.13 8.22
CA ARG A 450 -20.88 32.19 6.97
C ARG A 450 -19.95 30.99 6.77
N ARG A 451 -19.41 30.42 7.86
CA ARG A 451 -18.58 29.21 7.79
C ARG A 451 -19.40 28.01 7.31
N GLY A 452 -20.66 27.89 7.74
CA GLY A 452 -21.59 26.87 7.26
C GLY A 452 -21.87 26.96 5.76
N GLU A 453 -22.18 28.16 5.26
CA GLU A 453 -22.48 28.38 3.83
C GLU A 453 -21.29 28.03 2.91
N ILE A 454 -20.06 28.39 3.32
CA ILE A 454 -18.85 28.04 2.56
C ILE A 454 -18.57 26.53 2.63
N ALA A 455 -18.76 25.93 3.81
CA ALA A 455 -18.50 24.51 4.02
C ALA A 455 -19.49 23.60 3.28
N ASP A 456 -20.75 24.00 3.07
CA ASP A 456 -21.81 23.12 2.59
C ASP A 456 -21.45 22.42 1.25
N LYS A 457 -20.92 23.18 0.28
CA LYS A 457 -20.47 22.63 -1.01
C LYS A 457 -19.31 21.65 -0.85
N ILE A 458 -18.36 21.95 0.04
CA ILE A 458 -17.18 21.11 0.30
C ILE A 458 -17.59 19.83 1.04
N LEU A 459 -18.47 19.96 2.03
CA LEU A 459 -18.99 18.85 2.83
C LEU A 459 -19.82 17.90 1.98
N LYS A 460 -20.58 18.40 0.99
CA LYS A 460 -21.29 17.56 0.03
C LYS A 460 -20.32 16.62 -0.71
N GLU A 461 -19.26 17.15 -1.28
CA GLU A 461 -18.24 16.37 -2.01
C GLU A 461 -17.52 15.36 -1.11
N ILE A 462 -17.19 15.75 0.13
CA ILE A 462 -16.57 14.84 1.11
C ILE A 462 -17.52 13.69 1.47
N ARG A 463 -18.79 13.98 1.76
CA ARG A 463 -19.81 12.98 2.13
C ARG A 463 -20.04 11.98 1.00
N GLU A 464 -20.20 12.48 -0.23
CA GLU A 464 -20.43 11.62 -1.40
C GLU A 464 -19.24 10.69 -1.64
N ARG A 465 -18.00 11.20 -1.60
CA ARG A 465 -16.79 10.39 -1.81
C ARG A 465 -16.55 9.36 -0.69
N LEU A 466 -16.81 9.73 0.56
CA LEU A 466 -16.77 8.78 1.68
C LEU A 466 -17.82 7.69 1.52
N GLN A 467 -19.04 8.06 1.14
CA GLN A 467 -20.12 7.10 0.89
C GLN A 467 -19.79 6.14 -0.25
N PHE A 468 -19.14 6.59 -1.32
CA PHE A 468 -18.68 5.70 -2.39
C PHE A 468 -17.67 4.67 -1.89
N LEU A 469 -16.74 5.06 -1.01
CA LEU A 469 -15.80 4.12 -0.38
C LEU A 469 -16.51 3.10 0.52
N VAL A 470 -17.56 3.52 1.26
CA VAL A 470 -18.40 2.62 2.05
C VAL A 470 -19.15 1.63 1.14
N ASN A 471 -19.69 2.10 0.00
CA ASN A 471 -20.45 1.28 -0.93
C ASN A 471 -19.60 0.16 -1.56
N VAL A 472 -18.31 0.41 -1.80
CA VAL A 472 -17.37 -0.62 -2.28
C VAL A 472 -16.75 -1.46 -1.14
N GLY A 473 -17.23 -1.32 0.10
CA GLY A 473 -16.82 -2.14 1.23
C GLY A 473 -15.45 -1.78 1.83
N LEU A 474 -15.05 -0.51 1.76
CA LEU A 474 -13.78 -0.01 2.31
C LEU A 474 -13.96 0.85 3.57
N ASP A 475 -15.11 0.74 4.25
CA ASP A 475 -15.46 1.50 5.45
C ASP A 475 -14.49 1.31 6.61
N TYR A 476 -13.76 0.20 6.62
CA TYR A 476 -12.76 -0.14 7.64
C TYR A 476 -11.40 0.53 7.46
N LEU A 477 -11.12 1.11 6.30
CA LEU A 477 -9.86 1.80 6.02
C LEU A 477 -9.83 3.19 6.66
N THR A 478 -8.63 3.71 6.90
CA THR A 478 -8.41 5.11 7.28
C THR A 478 -7.89 5.90 6.08
N LEU A 479 -8.14 7.22 6.05
CA LEU A 479 -7.67 8.09 4.95
C LEU A 479 -6.15 8.30 4.98
N ASP A 480 -5.51 8.12 6.14
CA ASP A 480 -4.06 8.20 6.31
C ASP A 480 -3.31 6.89 6.03
N ARG A 481 -4.03 5.78 5.77
CA ARG A 481 -3.42 4.49 5.40
C ARG A 481 -2.57 4.67 4.14
N SER A 482 -1.34 4.17 4.21
CA SER A 482 -0.39 4.22 3.09
C SER A 482 -0.89 3.41 1.91
N ALA A 483 -0.80 3.98 0.71
CA ALA A 483 -1.17 3.31 -0.54
C ALA A 483 -0.37 2.01 -0.76
N ASP A 484 0.88 1.97 -0.30
CA ASP A 484 1.77 0.79 -0.42
C ASP A 484 1.30 -0.43 0.37
N THR A 485 0.43 -0.21 1.36
CA THR A 485 -0.08 -1.28 2.23
C THR A 485 -1.41 -1.86 1.76
N LEU A 486 -1.97 -1.34 0.66
CA LEU A 486 -3.22 -1.80 0.11
C LEU A 486 -3.04 -3.10 -0.67
N SER A 487 -3.97 -4.03 -0.52
CA SER A 487 -4.10 -5.18 -1.43
C SER A 487 -4.51 -4.72 -2.84
N GLY A 488 -4.29 -5.57 -3.84
CA GLY A 488 -4.72 -5.31 -5.21
C GLY A 488 -6.22 -4.98 -5.30
N GLY A 489 -7.06 -5.78 -4.64
CA GLY A 489 -8.51 -5.55 -4.57
C GLY A 489 -8.90 -4.28 -3.79
N GLU A 490 -8.21 -3.90 -2.71
CA GLU A 490 -8.43 -2.61 -2.04
C GLU A 490 -8.10 -1.43 -2.96
N ALA A 491 -6.93 -1.45 -3.63
CA ALA A 491 -6.52 -0.40 -4.54
C ALA A 491 -7.47 -0.26 -5.74
N GLN A 492 -7.93 -1.39 -6.29
CA GLN A 492 -8.90 -1.43 -7.37
C GLN A 492 -10.25 -0.82 -6.97
N ARG A 493 -10.77 -1.18 -5.80
CA ARG A 493 -12.04 -0.63 -5.26
C ARG A 493 -11.94 0.86 -4.95
N ILE A 494 -10.80 1.33 -4.44
CA ILE A 494 -10.53 2.77 -4.26
C ILE A 494 -10.62 3.49 -5.61
N ARG A 495 -9.99 2.92 -6.65
CA ARG A 495 -10.02 3.49 -8.00
C ARG A 495 -11.45 3.51 -8.55
N LEU A 496 -12.22 2.44 -8.36
CA LEU A 496 -13.64 2.38 -8.72
C LEU A 496 -14.46 3.48 -8.04
N ALA A 497 -14.33 3.63 -6.72
CA ALA A 497 -15.01 4.67 -5.96
C ALA A 497 -14.64 6.09 -6.46
N SER A 498 -13.35 6.33 -6.76
CA SER A 498 -12.88 7.60 -7.34
C SER A 498 -13.50 7.87 -8.72
N GLN A 499 -13.61 6.85 -9.58
CA GLN A 499 -14.23 7.00 -10.90
C GLN A 499 -15.74 7.31 -10.82
N ILE A 500 -16.44 6.72 -9.87
CA ILE A 500 -17.87 7.03 -9.65
C ILE A 500 -18.02 8.47 -9.15
N GLY A 501 -17.15 8.90 -8.23
CA GLY A 501 -17.13 10.27 -7.72
C GLY A 501 -16.82 11.33 -8.79
N ALA A 502 -16.18 10.95 -9.89
CA ALA A 502 -15.93 11.87 -11.01
C ALA A 502 -17.18 12.19 -11.83
N GLY A 503 -18.25 11.39 -11.73
CA GLY A 503 -19.54 11.65 -12.39
C GLY A 503 -19.47 11.68 -13.92
N LEU A 504 -18.54 10.94 -14.53
CA LEU A 504 -18.36 10.93 -15.98
C LEU A 504 -19.52 10.16 -16.66
N VAL A 505 -19.90 10.63 -17.85
CA VAL A 505 -20.96 10.06 -18.69
C VAL A 505 -20.40 9.78 -20.08
N GLY A 506 -20.88 8.72 -20.74
CA GLY A 506 -20.46 8.33 -22.09
C GLY A 506 -19.08 7.67 -22.15
N VAL A 507 -18.53 7.25 -21.01
CA VAL A 507 -17.24 6.57 -20.87
C VAL A 507 -17.43 5.05 -20.98
N MET A 508 -16.41 4.37 -21.50
CA MET A 508 -16.30 2.92 -21.45
C MET A 508 -15.36 2.51 -20.30
N TYR A 509 -15.93 1.94 -19.24
CA TYR A 509 -15.16 1.41 -18.11
C TYR A 509 -14.84 -0.05 -18.34
N ILE A 510 -13.57 -0.43 -18.21
CA ILE A 510 -13.11 -1.81 -18.38
C ILE A 510 -12.47 -2.27 -17.07
N LEU A 511 -13.07 -3.25 -16.42
CA LEU A 511 -12.70 -3.73 -15.08
C LEU A 511 -12.17 -5.16 -15.15
N ASP A 512 -11.10 -5.41 -14.38
CA ASP A 512 -10.43 -6.72 -14.31
C ASP A 512 -10.78 -7.42 -13.00
N GLU A 513 -11.77 -8.31 -13.01
CA GLU A 513 -12.18 -9.12 -11.86
C GLU A 513 -12.38 -8.31 -10.55
N PRO A 514 -13.30 -7.33 -10.54
CA PRO A 514 -13.49 -6.47 -9.39
C PRO A 514 -13.98 -7.21 -8.12
N SER A 515 -14.43 -8.47 -8.23
CA SER A 515 -14.84 -9.31 -7.11
C SER A 515 -13.67 -9.91 -6.31
N ILE A 516 -12.41 -9.74 -6.76
CA ILE A 516 -11.22 -10.28 -6.09
C ILE A 516 -11.07 -9.75 -4.65
N GLY A 517 -10.77 -10.66 -3.71
CA GLY A 517 -10.58 -10.36 -2.30
C GLY A 517 -11.80 -9.79 -1.58
N LEU A 518 -12.99 -9.90 -2.21
CA LEU A 518 -14.27 -9.59 -1.61
C LEU A 518 -14.93 -10.85 -1.06
N HIS A 519 -15.53 -10.70 0.11
CA HIS A 519 -16.43 -11.72 0.64
C HIS A 519 -17.78 -11.65 -0.08
N GLN A 520 -18.49 -12.77 -0.23
CA GLN A 520 -19.76 -12.84 -0.98
C GLN A 520 -20.77 -11.76 -0.57
N ARG A 521 -20.87 -11.48 0.74
CA ARG A 521 -21.67 -10.39 1.30
C ARG A 521 -21.41 -9.01 0.67
N ASP A 522 -20.14 -8.69 0.42
CA ASP A 522 -19.72 -7.39 -0.10
C ASP A 522 -19.77 -7.36 -1.63
N ASN A 523 -19.80 -8.54 -2.28
CA ASN A 523 -19.96 -8.68 -3.73
C ASN A 523 -21.28 -8.07 -4.22
N ASP A 524 -22.40 -8.29 -3.52
CA ASP A 524 -23.70 -7.69 -3.86
C ASP A 524 -23.64 -6.15 -3.91
N ARG A 525 -22.88 -5.54 -3.00
CA ARG A 525 -22.71 -4.08 -2.96
C ARG A 525 -21.88 -3.57 -4.12
N LEU A 526 -20.81 -4.28 -4.45
CA LEU A 526 -19.99 -4.01 -5.64
C LEU A 526 -20.86 -4.07 -6.90
N LEU A 527 -21.62 -5.14 -7.06
CA LEU A 527 -22.50 -5.34 -8.22
C LEU A 527 -23.56 -4.23 -8.34
N GLY A 528 -24.15 -3.79 -7.22
CA GLY A 528 -25.03 -2.62 -7.19
C GLY A 528 -24.33 -1.34 -7.65
N THR A 529 -23.05 -1.20 -7.29
CA THR A 529 -22.21 -0.05 -7.69
C THR A 529 -21.88 -0.07 -9.19
N LEU A 530 -21.59 -1.24 -9.77
CA LEU A 530 -21.36 -1.38 -11.22
C LEU A 530 -22.61 -1.07 -12.04
N LYS A 531 -23.78 -1.49 -11.56
CA LYS A 531 -25.07 -1.09 -12.14
C LYS A 531 -25.26 0.41 -12.12
N HIS A 532 -24.98 1.05 -10.98
CA HIS A 532 -25.08 2.50 -10.88
C HIS A 532 -24.16 3.22 -11.89
N LEU A 533 -22.91 2.75 -12.03
CA LEU A 533 -21.96 3.30 -13.00
C LEU A 533 -22.48 3.20 -14.44
N ARG A 534 -23.11 2.07 -14.80
CA ARG A 534 -23.82 1.89 -16.08
C ARG A 534 -24.99 2.87 -16.20
N ASP A 535 -25.85 2.94 -15.19
CA ASP A 535 -27.13 3.69 -15.21
C ASP A 535 -26.92 5.21 -15.31
N ILE A 536 -25.74 5.72 -14.94
CA ILE A 536 -25.32 7.12 -15.18
C ILE A 536 -25.15 7.43 -16.69
N GLY A 537 -25.12 6.41 -17.56
CA GLY A 537 -24.95 6.54 -19.00
C GLY A 537 -23.56 6.14 -19.49
N ASN A 538 -22.97 5.12 -18.86
CA ASN A 538 -21.69 4.56 -19.25
C ASN A 538 -21.84 3.11 -19.72
N THR A 539 -20.86 2.64 -20.51
CA THR A 539 -20.74 1.22 -20.84
C THR A 539 -19.73 0.60 -19.89
N VAL A 540 -20.12 -0.47 -19.19
CA VAL A 540 -19.27 -1.14 -18.20
C VAL A 540 -18.95 -2.53 -18.72
N ILE A 541 -17.69 -2.81 -19.01
CA ILE A 541 -17.19 -4.11 -19.46
C ILE A 541 -16.37 -4.70 -18.31
N VAL A 542 -16.72 -5.89 -17.86
CA VAL A 542 -16.08 -6.55 -16.73
C VAL A 542 -15.54 -7.89 -17.19
N VAL A 543 -14.27 -8.17 -16.95
CA VAL A 543 -13.73 -9.53 -17.05
C VAL A 543 -14.01 -10.20 -15.71
N GLU A 544 -14.83 -11.27 -15.70
CA GLU A 544 -15.27 -11.91 -14.46
C GLU A 544 -15.50 -13.42 -14.57
N HIS A 545 -15.38 -14.06 -13.42
CA HIS A 545 -15.65 -15.47 -13.19
C HIS A 545 -16.69 -15.71 -12.10
N ASP A 546 -17.06 -14.67 -11.33
CA ASP A 546 -18.10 -14.76 -10.31
C ASP A 546 -19.48 -15.09 -10.90
N GLU A 547 -20.18 -16.03 -10.27
CA GLU A 547 -21.49 -16.50 -10.71
C GLU A 547 -22.53 -15.37 -10.68
N ASP A 548 -22.56 -14.57 -9.61
CA ASP A 548 -23.55 -13.52 -9.42
C ASP A 548 -23.32 -12.39 -10.44
N ALA A 549 -22.07 -11.99 -10.67
CA ALA A 549 -21.70 -11.02 -11.70
C ALA A 549 -22.16 -11.43 -13.10
N ILE A 550 -21.91 -12.68 -13.51
CA ILE A 550 -22.30 -13.19 -14.84
C ILE A 550 -23.83 -13.22 -14.98
N ARG A 551 -24.54 -13.66 -13.94
CA ARG A 551 -26.01 -13.70 -13.94
C ARG A 551 -26.64 -12.31 -13.99
N LEU A 552 -25.98 -11.32 -13.39
CA LEU A 552 -26.46 -9.94 -13.31
C LEU A 552 -26.24 -9.14 -14.59
N ALA A 553 -25.29 -9.56 -15.42
CA ALA A 553 -24.90 -8.87 -16.64
C ALA A 553 -26.08 -8.71 -17.60
N ASP A 554 -26.13 -7.56 -18.29
CA ASP A 554 -27.09 -7.35 -19.37
C ASP A 554 -26.68 -8.14 -20.62
N TYR A 555 -25.37 -8.36 -20.80
CA TYR A 555 -24.80 -9.11 -21.91
C TYR A 555 -23.56 -9.87 -21.44
N VAL A 556 -23.40 -11.11 -21.88
CA VAL A 556 -22.30 -12.01 -21.52
C VAL A 556 -21.60 -12.44 -22.80
N VAL A 557 -20.28 -12.45 -22.79
CA VAL A 557 -19.42 -12.96 -23.86
C VAL A 557 -18.53 -14.05 -23.28
N ASP A 558 -18.77 -15.30 -23.69
CA ASP A 558 -17.93 -16.44 -23.32
C ASP A 558 -16.84 -16.67 -24.38
N ILE A 559 -15.58 -16.58 -23.96
CA ILE A 559 -14.42 -16.66 -24.84
C ILE A 559 -13.66 -17.97 -24.63
N GLY A 560 -13.44 -18.66 -25.74
CA GLY A 560 -12.52 -19.77 -25.95
C GLY A 560 -13.02 -21.09 -25.38
N PRO A 561 -13.11 -22.17 -26.18
CA PRO A 561 -13.39 -23.51 -25.64
C PRO A 561 -12.21 -24.07 -24.82
N GLY A 562 -11.05 -23.41 -24.87
CA GLY A 562 -9.80 -23.76 -24.20
C GLY A 562 -8.91 -22.53 -23.99
N ALA A 563 -7.71 -22.75 -23.47
CA ALA A 563 -6.71 -21.71 -23.24
C ALA A 563 -5.68 -21.60 -24.38
N GLY A 564 -5.00 -20.46 -24.49
CA GLY A 564 -3.88 -20.27 -25.41
C GLY A 564 -4.27 -20.45 -26.86
N VAL A 565 -3.54 -21.30 -27.57
CA VAL A 565 -3.77 -21.58 -29.00
C VAL A 565 -5.15 -22.18 -29.28
N HIS A 566 -5.73 -22.87 -28.30
CA HIS A 566 -7.06 -23.51 -28.36
C HIS A 566 -8.21 -22.54 -28.03
N GLY A 567 -7.88 -21.36 -27.51
CA GLY A 567 -8.83 -20.29 -27.19
C GLY A 567 -9.03 -19.28 -28.32
N GLY A 568 -9.35 -18.04 -27.93
CA GLY A 568 -9.40 -16.88 -28.82
C GLY A 568 -10.58 -16.85 -29.78
N ARG A 569 -11.66 -17.60 -29.48
CA ARG A 569 -12.90 -17.64 -30.26
C ARG A 569 -14.07 -17.27 -29.36
N ILE A 570 -15.11 -16.65 -29.91
CA ILE A 570 -16.37 -16.45 -29.19
C ILE A 570 -17.14 -17.78 -29.20
N VAL A 571 -17.45 -18.31 -28.01
CA VAL A 571 -18.17 -19.60 -27.86
C VAL A 571 -19.67 -19.35 -27.77
N ALA A 572 -20.06 -18.39 -26.93
CA ALA A 572 -21.44 -17.95 -26.77
C ALA A 572 -21.46 -16.46 -26.45
N GLU A 573 -22.49 -15.77 -26.92
CA GLU A 573 -22.76 -14.38 -26.58
C GLU A 573 -24.27 -14.15 -26.46
N GLY A 574 -24.69 -13.23 -25.60
CA GLY A 574 -26.11 -12.95 -25.37
C GLY A 574 -26.40 -12.67 -23.90
N THR A 575 -27.62 -12.95 -23.47
CA THR A 575 -28.02 -12.93 -22.06
C THR A 575 -27.42 -14.12 -21.30
N ALA A 576 -27.33 -14.02 -19.98
CA ALA A 576 -26.86 -15.13 -19.14
C ALA A 576 -27.67 -16.43 -19.37
N ALA A 577 -28.98 -16.32 -19.61
CA ALA A 577 -29.84 -17.47 -19.90
C ALA A 577 -29.49 -18.14 -21.24
N GLU A 578 -29.16 -17.36 -22.27
CA GLU A 578 -28.73 -17.88 -23.57
C GLU A 578 -27.37 -18.58 -23.48
N VAL A 579 -26.42 -18.00 -22.74
CA VAL A 579 -25.11 -18.63 -22.47
C VAL A 579 -25.27 -19.94 -21.68
N MET A 580 -26.14 -19.98 -20.67
CA MET A 580 -26.47 -21.20 -19.91
C MET A 580 -27.09 -22.30 -20.78
N ALA A 581 -27.89 -21.92 -21.78
CA ALA A 581 -28.50 -22.86 -22.71
C ALA A 581 -27.49 -23.42 -23.72
N HIS A 582 -26.43 -22.67 -24.05
CA HIS A 582 -25.46 -23.03 -25.06
C HIS A 582 -24.70 -24.33 -24.74
N PRO A 583 -24.69 -25.34 -25.62
CA PRO A 583 -24.11 -26.66 -25.34
C PRO A 583 -22.57 -26.65 -25.28
N ASP A 584 -21.93 -25.74 -26.00
CA ASP A 584 -20.47 -25.66 -26.08
C ASP A 584 -19.85 -24.71 -25.04
N SER A 585 -20.67 -23.88 -24.38
CA SER A 585 -20.19 -22.97 -23.35
C SER A 585 -19.84 -23.76 -22.08
N LEU A 586 -18.56 -23.79 -21.73
CA LEU A 586 -18.12 -24.42 -20.49
C LEU A 586 -18.66 -23.63 -19.29
N THR A 587 -18.61 -22.30 -19.36
CA THR A 587 -19.21 -21.42 -18.34
C THR A 587 -20.71 -21.69 -18.20
N GLY A 588 -21.45 -21.79 -19.31
CA GLY A 588 -22.87 -22.15 -19.32
C GLY A 588 -23.17 -23.49 -18.66
N LYS A 589 -22.29 -24.50 -18.81
CA LYS A 589 -22.41 -25.80 -18.12
C LYS A 589 -22.27 -25.69 -16.60
N TYR A 590 -21.37 -24.85 -16.11
CA TYR A 590 -21.23 -24.59 -14.66
C TYR A 590 -22.42 -23.80 -14.13
N LEU A 591 -22.81 -22.71 -14.81
CA LEU A 591 -23.94 -21.87 -14.41
C LEU A 591 -25.29 -22.61 -14.42
N SER A 592 -25.48 -23.55 -15.34
CA SER A 592 -26.68 -24.40 -15.39
C SER A 592 -26.64 -25.57 -14.39
N GLY A 593 -25.51 -25.82 -13.73
CA GLY A 593 -25.30 -26.94 -12.82
C GLY A 593 -25.09 -28.30 -13.52
N ARG A 594 -24.97 -28.34 -14.85
CA ARG A 594 -24.65 -29.56 -15.62
C ARG A 594 -23.26 -30.10 -15.24
N VAL A 595 -22.34 -29.18 -14.96
CA VAL A 595 -21.02 -29.46 -14.38
C VAL A 595 -20.92 -28.68 -13.08
N LYS A 596 -20.31 -29.26 -12.04
CA LYS A 596 -20.13 -28.60 -10.74
C LYS A 596 -18.88 -29.11 -10.04
N ILE A 597 -18.30 -28.26 -9.19
CA ILE A 597 -17.29 -28.69 -8.21
C ILE A 597 -18.03 -29.39 -7.08
N VAL A 598 -17.77 -30.69 -6.92
CA VAL A 598 -18.55 -31.55 -6.02
C VAL A 598 -18.04 -31.41 -4.58
N VAL A 599 -18.97 -31.35 -3.62
CA VAL A 599 -18.64 -31.40 -2.19
C VAL A 599 -18.09 -32.80 -1.86
N PRO A 600 -16.93 -32.93 -1.19
CA PRO A 600 -16.37 -34.24 -0.86
C PRO A 600 -17.34 -35.09 -0.03
N ALA A 601 -17.58 -36.33 -0.48
CA ALA A 601 -18.50 -37.25 0.21
C ALA A 601 -18.03 -37.60 1.63
N LYS A 602 -16.71 -37.63 1.84
CA LYS A 602 -16.07 -37.77 3.15
C LYS A 602 -14.92 -36.78 3.24
N ARG A 603 -14.84 -36.03 4.34
CA ARG A 603 -13.71 -35.16 4.67
C ARG A 603 -12.64 -35.93 5.44
N THR A 604 -11.40 -35.49 5.36
CA THR A 604 -10.30 -36.10 6.11
C THR A 604 -10.48 -35.77 7.61
N PRO A 605 -10.54 -36.77 8.50
CA PRO A 605 -10.80 -36.51 9.92
C PRO A 605 -9.61 -35.83 10.60
N ARG A 606 -9.88 -34.86 11.45
CA ARG A 606 -8.87 -34.18 12.28
C ARG A 606 -8.18 -35.15 13.24
N ASN A 607 -6.84 -35.17 13.23
CA ASN A 607 -6.04 -35.82 14.27
C ASN A 607 -5.84 -34.87 15.46
N LYS A 608 -6.49 -35.14 16.59
CA LYS A 608 -6.42 -34.29 17.80
C LYS A 608 -5.02 -34.17 18.42
N LYS A 609 -4.08 -35.06 18.07
CA LYS A 609 -2.69 -35.02 18.59
C LYS A 609 -1.77 -34.14 17.75
N LEU A 610 -2.15 -33.79 16.53
CA LEU A 610 -1.32 -33.06 15.57
C LEU A 610 -2.01 -31.75 15.21
N SER A 611 -1.63 -30.69 15.93
CA SER A 611 -2.18 -29.35 15.76
C SER A 611 -1.08 -28.30 15.89
N LEU A 612 -1.16 -27.28 15.04
CA LEU A 612 -0.37 -26.07 15.13
C LEU A 612 -1.22 -25.02 15.86
N THR A 613 -0.72 -24.50 16.98
CA THR A 613 -1.45 -23.52 17.80
C THR A 613 -0.65 -22.23 17.92
N LEU A 614 -1.23 -21.12 17.49
CA LEU A 614 -0.72 -19.76 17.67
C LEU A 614 -1.58 -19.07 18.72
N LYS A 615 -0.97 -18.58 19.81
CA LYS A 615 -1.69 -17.97 20.93
C LYS A 615 -1.47 -16.46 21.00
N GLY A 616 -2.51 -15.75 21.41
CA GLY A 616 -2.49 -14.34 21.75
C GLY A 616 -2.06 -13.41 20.62
N ALA A 617 -2.45 -13.70 19.38
CA ALA A 617 -2.13 -12.85 18.24
C ALA A 617 -2.81 -11.49 18.35
N ARG A 618 -2.02 -10.41 18.27
CA ARG A 618 -2.40 -9.00 18.53
C ARG A 618 -1.88 -8.04 17.45
N GLY A 619 -1.52 -8.54 16.27
CA GLY A 619 -1.12 -7.70 15.14
C GLY A 619 -2.29 -6.89 14.58
N ASN A 620 -2.05 -5.63 14.21
CA ASN A 620 -3.04 -4.71 13.63
C ASN A 620 -4.37 -4.68 14.40
N ASN A 621 -5.45 -5.21 13.83
CA ASN A 621 -6.77 -5.25 14.45
C ASN A 621 -7.10 -6.55 15.20
N LEU A 622 -6.18 -7.52 15.26
CA LEU A 622 -6.40 -8.79 15.97
C LEU A 622 -6.54 -8.58 17.48
N ARG A 623 -7.56 -9.17 18.08
CA ARG A 623 -7.93 -8.99 19.49
C ARG A 623 -7.54 -10.20 20.35
N ASN A 624 -6.24 -10.40 20.53
CA ASN A 624 -5.68 -11.49 21.34
C ASN A 624 -6.21 -12.87 20.93
N VAL A 625 -6.04 -13.19 19.65
CA VAL A 625 -6.66 -14.35 19.00
C VAL A 625 -5.81 -15.60 19.18
N ASP A 626 -6.46 -16.71 19.53
CA ASP A 626 -5.89 -18.05 19.57
C ASP A 626 -6.32 -18.85 18.34
N LEU A 627 -5.37 -19.15 17.46
CA LEU A 627 -5.57 -19.91 16.23
C LEU A 627 -5.11 -21.37 16.42
N GLU A 628 -5.95 -22.31 16.05
CA GLU A 628 -5.61 -23.74 15.96
C GLU A 628 -5.79 -24.25 14.52
N ILE A 629 -4.72 -24.78 13.94
CA ILE A 629 -4.71 -25.40 12.60
C ILE A 629 -4.41 -26.90 12.75
N PRO A 630 -5.32 -27.78 12.33
CA PRO A 630 -5.03 -29.22 12.25
C PRO A 630 -3.95 -29.52 11.22
N ILE A 631 -2.97 -30.34 11.59
CA ILE A 631 -1.90 -30.77 10.67
C ILE A 631 -2.40 -31.90 9.77
N GLY A 632 -2.00 -31.85 8.50
CA GLY A 632 -2.36 -32.84 7.48
C GLY A 632 -3.73 -32.63 6.82
N LEU A 633 -4.36 -31.48 7.04
CA LEU A 633 -5.64 -31.10 6.45
C LEU A 633 -5.51 -29.93 5.47
N LEU A 634 -6.50 -29.77 4.60
CA LEU A 634 -6.76 -28.53 3.88
C LEU A 634 -7.59 -27.60 4.78
N THR A 635 -6.94 -26.62 5.39
CA THR A 635 -7.57 -25.62 6.25
C THR A 635 -7.79 -24.32 5.46
N CYS A 636 -9.03 -23.88 5.35
CA CYS A 636 -9.37 -22.60 4.73
C CYS A 636 -9.65 -21.53 5.79
N VAL A 637 -8.94 -20.41 5.69
CA VAL A 637 -9.09 -19.23 6.53
C VAL A 637 -9.97 -18.24 5.76
N THR A 638 -11.17 -18.01 6.29
CA THR A 638 -12.25 -17.24 5.66
C THR A 638 -12.66 -16.06 6.55
N GLY A 639 -13.57 -15.22 6.04
CA GLY A 639 -14.09 -14.05 6.72
C GLY A 639 -14.09 -12.80 5.85
N VAL A 640 -14.78 -11.75 6.28
CA VAL A 640 -14.96 -10.52 5.49
C VAL A 640 -13.64 -9.78 5.21
N SER A 641 -13.62 -8.90 4.20
CA SER A 641 -12.42 -8.07 3.91
C SER A 641 -12.08 -7.22 5.14
N GLY A 642 -10.79 -7.13 5.48
CA GLY A 642 -10.34 -6.39 6.67
C GLY A 642 -10.54 -7.10 8.01
N SER A 643 -11.04 -8.35 8.07
CA SER A 643 -11.25 -9.07 9.34
C SER A 643 -9.96 -9.48 10.07
N GLY A 644 -8.81 -9.43 9.38
CA GLY A 644 -7.49 -9.75 9.95
C GLY A 644 -6.82 -11.00 9.37
N LYS A 645 -7.39 -11.65 8.33
CA LYS A 645 -6.88 -12.91 7.73
C LYS A 645 -5.38 -12.87 7.39
N SER A 646 -4.97 -11.91 6.56
CA SER A 646 -3.57 -11.74 6.15
C SER A 646 -2.67 -11.34 7.32
N THR A 647 -3.19 -10.63 8.33
CA THR A 647 -2.40 -10.32 9.53
C THR A 647 -2.12 -11.58 10.35
N LEU A 648 -3.13 -12.43 10.50
CA LEU A 648 -3.02 -13.67 11.27
C LEU A 648 -2.11 -14.70 10.57
N ILE A 649 -2.28 -14.88 9.26
CA ILE A 649 -1.55 -15.90 8.50
C ILE A 649 -0.23 -15.35 7.95
N ASN A 650 -0.27 -14.36 7.06
CA ASN A 650 0.93 -13.89 6.34
C ASN A 650 1.86 -13.06 7.21
N ASN A 651 1.34 -12.26 8.15
CA ASN A 651 2.18 -11.38 8.99
C ASN A 651 2.55 -11.99 10.35
N THR A 652 1.91 -13.09 10.76
CA THR A 652 2.18 -13.73 12.06
C THR A 652 2.62 -15.18 11.87
N LEU A 653 1.74 -16.05 11.37
CA LEU A 653 2.02 -17.48 11.24
C LEU A 653 3.20 -17.77 10.30
N PHE A 654 3.23 -17.14 9.14
CA PHE A 654 4.28 -17.38 8.14
C PHE A 654 5.68 -16.95 8.64
N PRO A 655 5.90 -15.71 9.13
CA PRO A 655 7.20 -15.32 9.69
C PRO A 655 7.68 -16.26 10.79
N LEU A 656 6.79 -16.66 11.71
CA LEU A 656 7.14 -17.60 12.77
C LEU A 656 7.57 -18.96 12.23
N SER A 657 6.79 -19.50 11.31
CA SER A 657 7.08 -20.79 10.68
C SER A 657 8.34 -20.73 9.83
N ALA A 658 8.58 -19.62 9.12
CA ALA A 658 9.74 -19.43 8.27
C ALA A 658 11.02 -19.25 9.07
N THR A 659 10.97 -18.54 10.20
CA THR A 659 12.10 -18.44 11.12
C THR A 659 12.42 -19.79 11.75
N ALA A 660 11.41 -20.50 12.27
CA ALA A 660 11.61 -21.76 12.97
C ALA A 660 12.00 -22.94 12.05
N LEU A 661 11.37 -23.05 10.87
CA LEU A 661 11.54 -24.20 9.97
C LEU A 661 12.54 -23.94 8.84
N ASN A 662 12.57 -22.72 8.30
CA ASN A 662 13.42 -22.37 7.15
C ASN A 662 14.66 -21.56 7.55
N GLY A 663 14.78 -21.14 8.81
CA GLY A 663 15.90 -20.30 9.29
C GLY A 663 15.87 -18.86 8.79
N ALA A 664 14.70 -18.30 8.48
CA ALA A 664 14.57 -16.92 8.01
C ALA A 664 14.90 -15.90 9.12
N THR A 665 15.78 -14.94 8.85
CA THR A 665 16.26 -13.94 9.82
C THR A 665 15.74 -12.53 9.60
N THR A 666 15.07 -12.26 8.47
CA THR A 666 14.63 -10.91 8.06
C THR A 666 13.13 -10.68 8.22
N LEU A 667 12.36 -11.74 8.44
CA LEU A 667 10.91 -11.65 8.62
C LEU A 667 10.60 -11.36 10.09
N GLU A 668 9.65 -10.46 10.32
CA GLU A 668 9.21 -10.08 11.65
C GLU A 668 7.75 -10.47 11.82
N ALA A 669 7.49 -11.32 12.82
CA ALA A 669 6.14 -11.71 13.16
C ALA A 669 5.41 -10.57 13.89
N ALA A 670 4.13 -10.36 13.57
CA ALA A 670 3.30 -9.45 14.34
C ALA A 670 3.19 -9.90 15.82
N PRO A 671 2.82 -8.99 16.74
CA PRO A 671 2.73 -9.29 18.17
C PRO A 671 1.87 -10.54 18.46
N HIS A 672 2.41 -11.46 19.25
CA HIS A 672 1.76 -12.71 19.69
C HIS A 672 2.37 -13.20 21.01
N ASP A 673 1.77 -14.21 21.65
CA ASP A 673 2.28 -14.78 22.91
C ASP A 673 3.19 -15.99 22.69
N SER A 674 2.74 -16.97 21.90
CA SER A 674 3.53 -18.19 21.62
C SER A 674 3.01 -18.96 20.42
N ILE A 675 3.85 -19.83 19.86
CA ILE A 675 3.48 -20.79 18.81
C ILE A 675 3.97 -22.19 19.20
N ASN A 676 3.12 -23.21 19.07
CA ASN A 676 3.43 -24.61 19.37
C ASN A 676 2.98 -25.52 18.22
N GLY A 677 3.64 -26.67 18.03
CA GLY A 677 3.28 -27.66 17.01
C GLY A 677 4.13 -27.60 15.74
N LEU A 678 5.04 -26.62 15.63
CA LEU A 678 5.97 -26.50 14.50
C LEU A 678 6.93 -27.68 14.39
N GLN A 679 7.25 -28.36 15.50
CA GLN A 679 8.12 -29.55 15.52
C GLN A 679 7.56 -30.75 14.72
N HIS A 680 6.31 -30.70 14.29
CA HIS A 680 5.69 -31.72 13.44
C HIS A 680 5.91 -31.48 11.94
N LEU A 681 6.50 -30.35 11.57
CA LEU A 681 6.69 -29.89 10.20
C LEU A 681 8.19 -29.72 9.91
N ASP A 682 8.60 -29.99 8.66
CA ASP A 682 10.00 -29.91 8.24
C ASP A 682 10.34 -28.55 7.60
N LYS A 683 9.37 -27.94 6.92
CA LYS A 683 9.53 -26.68 6.18
C LYS A 683 8.18 -25.98 5.99
N VAL A 684 8.22 -24.66 5.80
CA VAL A 684 7.07 -23.87 5.34
C VAL A 684 7.31 -23.34 3.94
N VAL A 685 6.26 -23.28 3.13
CA VAL A 685 6.27 -22.74 1.78
C VAL A 685 5.13 -21.73 1.68
N ASP A 686 5.50 -20.47 1.46
CA ASP A 686 4.54 -19.41 1.12
C ASP A 686 4.45 -19.27 -0.40
N ILE A 687 3.22 -19.25 -0.90
CA ILE A 687 2.88 -19.16 -2.32
C ILE A 687 1.96 -17.95 -2.49
N ASP A 688 2.59 -16.78 -2.55
CA ASP A 688 1.93 -15.48 -2.72
C ASP A 688 1.78 -15.07 -4.20
N GLN A 689 0.95 -14.05 -4.44
CA GLN A 689 0.69 -13.52 -5.78
C GLN A 689 1.75 -12.52 -6.26
N SER A 690 2.82 -12.28 -5.50
CA SER A 690 3.88 -11.35 -5.93
C SER A 690 4.51 -11.79 -7.25
N PRO A 691 4.92 -10.84 -8.13
CA PRO A 691 5.54 -11.21 -9.41
C PRO A 691 6.77 -12.11 -9.21
N ILE A 692 6.92 -13.16 -10.03
CA ILE A 692 8.10 -14.04 -10.00
C ILE A 692 9.41 -13.29 -10.34
N GLY A 693 9.29 -12.10 -10.92
CA GLY A 693 10.37 -11.14 -11.10
C GLY A 693 9.86 -9.81 -11.66
N ARG A 694 10.65 -8.75 -11.44
CA ARG A 694 10.32 -7.38 -11.87
C ARG A 694 10.95 -6.96 -13.19
N THR A 695 11.65 -7.88 -13.86
CA THR A 695 12.33 -7.61 -15.13
C THR A 695 11.96 -8.66 -16.18
N PRO A 696 12.08 -8.32 -17.48
CA PRO A 696 11.85 -9.28 -18.57
C PRO A 696 12.75 -10.52 -18.58
N ARG A 697 13.80 -10.53 -17.74
CA ARG A 697 14.73 -11.66 -17.60
C ARG A 697 14.14 -12.83 -16.81
N SER A 698 13.26 -12.53 -15.87
CA SER A 698 12.52 -13.56 -15.15
C SER A 698 11.41 -14.09 -16.05
N ASN A 699 11.27 -15.41 -16.12
CA ASN A 699 10.26 -16.11 -16.92
C ASN A 699 10.02 -17.51 -16.33
N PRO A 700 8.97 -18.23 -16.77
CA PRO A 700 8.69 -19.57 -16.26
C PRO A 700 9.87 -20.53 -16.35
N ALA A 701 10.65 -20.50 -17.44
CA ALA A 701 11.80 -21.39 -17.62
C ALA A 701 12.94 -21.10 -16.63
N THR A 702 13.25 -19.83 -16.34
CA THR A 702 14.27 -19.47 -15.37
C THR A 702 13.83 -19.76 -13.94
N TYR A 703 12.58 -19.46 -13.60
CA TYR A 703 12.06 -19.60 -12.23
C TYR A 703 11.94 -21.07 -11.79
N THR A 704 11.42 -21.94 -12.67
CA THR A 704 11.29 -23.38 -12.40
C THR A 704 12.61 -24.16 -12.56
N GLY A 705 13.66 -23.49 -13.00
CA GLY A 705 14.96 -24.10 -13.27
C GLY A 705 14.92 -25.10 -14.43
N LEU A 706 14.03 -24.89 -15.42
CA LEU A 706 14.02 -25.61 -16.70
C LEU A 706 15.15 -25.09 -17.62
N PHE A 707 15.50 -23.81 -17.50
CA PHE A 707 16.38 -23.17 -18.46
C PHE A 707 17.83 -23.68 -18.42
N THR A 708 18.34 -24.06 -17.25
CA THR A 708 19.70 -24.63 -17.12
C THR A 708 19.86 -25.93 -17.91
N PRO A 709 19.05 -26.98 -17.67
CA PRO A 709 19.14 -28.22 -18.46
C PRO A 709 18.87 -27.99 -19.95
N ILE A 710 17.99 -27.06 -20.33
CA ILE A 710 17.81 -26.69 -21.75
C ILE A 710 19.11 -26.15 -22.34
N ARG A 711 19.81 -25.23 -21.67
CA ARG A 711 21.09 -24.69 -22.15
C ARG A 711 22.18 -25.75 -22.25
N GLU A 712 22.19 -26.73 -21.34
CA GLU A 712 23.12 -27.86 -21.39
C GLU A 712 22.86 -28.72 -22.64
N LEU A 713 21.59 -29.02 -22.97
CA LEU A 713 21.23 -29.71 -24.21
C LEU A 713 21.72 -28.97 -25.46
N PHE A 714 21.53 -27.66 -25.52
CA PHE A 714 22.00 -26.82 -26.63
C PHE A 714 23.52 -26.77 -26.74
N SER A 715 24.25 -26.78 -25.61
CA SER A 715 25.73 -26.89 -25.65
C SER A 715 26.22 -28.28 -26.08
N GLY A 716 25.37 -29.30 -25.92
CA GLY A 716 25.68 -30.69 -26.25
C GLY A 716 25.61 -31.03 -27.74
N VAL A 717 24.95 -30.22 -28.57
CA VAL A 717 24.80 -30.54 -30.01
C VAL A 717 26.13 -30.44 -30.76
N PRO A 718 26.33 -31.23 -31.84
CA PRO A 718 27.60 -31.25 -32.57
C PRO A 718 28.10 -29.88 -33.03
N GLU A 719 27.19 -29.03 -33.53
CA GLU A 719 27.48 -27.68 -34.03
C GLU A 719 27.94 -26.72 -32.92
N SER A 720 27.39 -26.88 -31.71
CA SER A 720 27.83 -26.11 -30.54
C SER A 720 29.23 -26.51 -30.10
N ARG A 721 29.51 -27.82 -30.09
CA ARG A 721 30.81 -28.37 -29.70
C ARG A 721 31.92 -27.94 -30.67
N SER A 722 31.66 -27.97 -31.98
CA SER A 722 32.63 -27.54 -32.98
C SER A 722 32.95 -26.04 -32.90
N ARG A 723 32.00 -25.21 -32.46
CA ARG A 723 32.18 -23.76 -32.24
C ARG A 723 32.66 -23.40 -30.84
N GLY A 724 32.88 -24.38 -29.95
CA GLY A 724 33.30 -24.14 -28.56
C GLY A 724 32.24 -23.45 -27.69
N TYR A 725 30.95 -23.57 -28.04
CA TYR A 725 29.87 -22.92 -27.30
C TYR A 725 29.45 -23.73 -26.07
N GLY A 726 29.80 -23.21 -24.89
CA GLY A 726 29.29 -23.73 -23.61
C GLY A 726 27.89 -23.24 -23.25
N PRO A 727 27.29 -23.72 -22.14
CA PRO A 727 25.96 -23.31 -21.68
C PRO A 727 25.80 -21.80 -21.43
N GLY A 728 26.91 -21.08 -21.21
CA GLY A 728 26.93 -19.63 -21.04
C GLY A 728 26.50 -18.88 -22.31
N ARG A 729 26.85 -19.38 -23.51
CA ARG A 729 26.45 -18.77 -24.79
C ARG A 729 24.93 -18.69 -24.94
N PHE A 730 24.24 -19.72 -24.45
CA PHE A 730 22.79 -19.87 -24.51
C PHE A 730 22.05 -19.14 -23.38
N SER A 731 22.76 -18.41 -22.51
CA SER A 731 22.15 -17.59 -21.47
C SER A 731 21.95 -16.16 -21.95
N PHE A 732 20.70 -15.69 -21.97
CA PHE A 732 20.43 -14.27 -22.25
C PHE A 732 20.93 -13.34 -21.12
N ASN A 733 21.28 -13.88 -19.94
CA ASN A 733 21.81 -13.09 -18.82
C ASN A 733 23.32 -12.83 -18.90
N VAL A 734 24.06 -13.54 -19.76
CA VAL A 734 25.53 -13.53 -19.78
C VAL A 734 26.03 -12.97 -21.12
N LYS A 735 27.10 -12.16 -21.08
CA LYS A 735 27.79 -11.70 -22.29
C LYS A 735 28.33 -12.87 -23.09
N GLY A 736 28.21 -12.81 -24.41
CA GLY A 736 28.74 -13.84 -25.31
C GLY A 736 27.74 -14.24 -26.39
N GLY A 737 26.51 -14.62 -26.04
CA GLY A 737 25.49 -15.03 -27.03
C GLY A 737 24.20 -14.20 -27.03
N ARG A 738 23.97 -13.38 -26.00
CA ARG A 738 22.84 -12.45 -25.95
C ARG A 738 22.98 -11.33 -26.97
N CYS A 739 21.86 -10.67 -27.30
CA CYS A 739 21.88 -9.42 -28.03
C CYS A 739 22.43 -8.30 -27.13
N GLU A 740 23.45 -7.58 -27.56
CA GLU A 740 24.08 -6.51 -26.77
C GLU A 740 23.26 -5.21 -26.75
N ALA A 741 22.44 -4.95 -27.78
CA ALA A 741 21.60 -3.75 -27.84
C ALA A 741 20.55 -3.70 -26.70
N CYS A 742 19.86 -4.82 -26.46
CA CYS A 742 18.92 -4.95 -25.34
C CYS A 742 19.53 -5.70 -24.14
N GLN A 743 20.83 -5.99 -24.17
CA GLN A 743 21.54 -6.78 -23.15
C GLN A 743 20.85 -8.10 -22.74
N GLY A 744 20.15 -8.74 -23.69
CA GLY A 744 19.41 -9.99 -23.48
C GLY A 744 17.94 -9.87 -23.05
N ASP A 745 17.42 -8.66 -22.81
CA ASP A 745 16.02 -8.49 -22.39
C ASP A 745 15.03 -8.77 -23.53
N GLY A 746 15.43 -8.50 -24.77
CA GLY A 746 14.61 -8.59 -25.98
C GLY A 746 13.66 -7.41 -26.16
N LEU A 747 13.51 -6.58 -25.13
CA LEU A 747 12.68 -5.39 -25.09
C LEU A 747 13.55 -4.20 -24.66
N ILE A 748 13.17 -3.02 -25.10
CA ILE A 748 13.75 -1.73 -24.65
C ILE A 748 12.66 -1.04 -23.84
N LYS A 749 12.99 -0.56 -22.65
CA LYS A 749 12.07 0.24 -21.83
C LYS A 749 12.06 1.67 -22.35
N VAL A 750 10.89 2.20 -22.67
CA VAL A 750 10.68 3.59 -23.06
C VAL A 750 9.96 4.30 -21.91
N GLU A 751 10.59 5.34 -21.37
CA GLU A 751 10.03 6.13 -20.29
C GLU A 751 8.97 7.10 -20.83
N MET A 752 7.78 7.08 -20.23
CA MET A 752 6.64 7.87 -20.64
C MET A 752 6.33 8.92 -19.57
N HIS A 753 6.06 10.18 -19.98
CA HIS A 753 5.83 11.26 -19.02
C HIS A 753 4.46 11.20 -18.31
N PHE A 754 3.42 10.80 -19.04
CA PHE A 754 2.02 10.82 -18.55
C PHE A 754 1.33 9.45 -18.59
N LEU A 755 1.88 8.51 -19.35
CA LEU A 755 1.40 7.14 -19.46
C LEU A 755 2.37 6.23 -18.68
N PRO A 756 1.95 5.01 -18.29
CA PRO A 756 2.88 4.03 -17.76
C PRO A 756 4.02 3.75 -18.75
N ASP A 757 5.22 3.53 -18.24
CA ASP A 757 6.36 3.12 -19.06
C ASP A 757 6.01 1.87 -19.87
N ILE A 758 6.44 1.85 -21.13
CA ILE A 758 6.16 0.76 -22.05
C ILE A 758 7.45 0.03 -22.44
N TYR A 759 7.29 -1.24 -22.80
CA TYR A 759 8.36 -2.04 -23.36
C TYR A 759 8.14 -2.18 -24.86
N VAL A 760 9.11 -1.75 -25.67
CA VAL A 760 9.07 -1.91 -27.13
C VAL A 760 10.01 -3.02 -27.57
N PRO A 761 9.68 -3.78 -28.65
CA PRO A 761 10.60 -4.75 -29.24
C PRO A 761 11.96 -4.14 -29.57
N CYS A 762 13.04 -4.85 -29.26
CA CYS A 762 14.39 -4.41 -29.64
C CYS A 762 14.58 -4.48 -31.16
N ASP A 763 14.92 -3.35 -31.79
CA ASP A 763 15.07 -3.26 -33.26
C ASP A 763 16.14 -4.21 -33.83
N VAL A 764 17.18 -4.50 -33.05
CA VAL A 764 18.32 -5.31 -33.49
C VAL A 764 18.00 -6.80 -33.50
N CYS A 765 17.45 -7.32 -32.39
CA CYS A 765 17.16 -8.75 -32.28
C CYS A 765 15.70 -9.11 -32.56
N LYS A 766 14.82 -8.11 -32.71
CA LYS A 766 13.36 -8.29 -32.86
C LYS A 766 12.79 -9.19 -31.77
N SER A 767 13.12 -8.87 -30.52
CA SER A 767 12.75 -9.62 -29.31
C SER A 767 13.27 -11.06 -29.19
N LYS A 768 14.20 -11.48 -30.06
CA LYS A 768 14.80 -12.82 -29.97
C LYS A 768 15.79 -13.01 -28.82
N ARG A 769 16.19 -11.95 -28.11
CA ARG A 769 17.16 -11.92 -26.99
C ARG A 769 18.60 -12.32 -27.31
N TYR A 770 18.86 -12.98 -28.43
CA TYR A 770 20.18 -13.50 -28.82
C TYR A 770 20.71 -12.84 -30.09
N ASN A 771 22.03 -12.92 -30.27
CA ASN A 771 22.65 -12.59 -31.55
C ASN A 771 22.41 -13.69 -32.60
N ARG A 772 22.64 -13.35 -33.87
CA ARG A 772 22.37 -14.23 -35.01
C ARG A 772 23.13 -15.54 -34.90
N GLU A 773 24.40 -15.49 -34.52
CA GLU A 773 25.31 -16.65 -34.49
C GLU A 773 24.87 -17.68 -33.44
N THR A 774 24.26 -17.24 -32.34
CA THR A 774 23.72 -18.13 -31.31
C THR A 774 22.45 -18.83 -31.78
N LEU A 775 21.63 -18.16 -32.60
CA LEU A 775 20.38 -18.70 -33.13
C LEU A 775 20.57 -19.68 -34.30
N GLU A 776 21.78 -19.80 -34.84
CA GLU A 776 22.12 -20.84 -35.83
C GLU A 776 22.15 -22.24 -35.24
N ILE A 777 22.40 -22.36 -33.93
CA ILE A 777 22.42 -23.63 -33.24
C ILE A 777 20.99 -24.13 -33.03
N LYS A 778 20.73 -25.37 -33.46
CA LYS A 778 19.43 -26.01 -33.37
C LYS A 778 19.49 -27.30 -32.57
N TYR A 779 18.50 -27.52 -31.73
CA TYR A 779 18.22 -28.80 -31.07
C TYR A 779 16.88 -29.32 -31.62
N LYS A 780 16.87 -30.54 -32.19
CA LYS A 780 15.71 -31.11 -32.91
C LYS A 780 15.05 -30.11 -33.90
N GLY A 781 15.87 -29.40 -34.67
CA GLY A 781 15.41 -28.46 -35.69
C GLY A 781 14.95 -27.09 -35.17
N LYS A 782 14.95 -26.84 -33.86
CA LYS A 782 14.55 -25.57 -33.23
C LYS A 782 15.72 -24.87 -32.56
N ASN A 783 15.87 -23.56 -32.74
CA ASN A 783 16.86 -22.78 -32.00
C ASN A 783 16.36 -22.44 -30.58
N ILE A 784 17.24 -21.87 -29.75
CA ILE A 784 16.90 -21.61 -28.34
C ILE A 784 15.76 -20.60 -28.16
N HIS A 785 15.66 -19.60 -29.03
CA HIS A 785 14.55 -18.64 -28.96
C HIS A 785 13.24 -19.33 -29.33
N GLU A 786 13.21 -20.14 -30.38
CA GLU A 786 12.03 -20.90 -30.78
C GLU A 786 11.57 -21.88 -29.67
N VAL A 787 12.50 -22.50 -28.94
CA VAL A 787 12.17 -23.32 -27.77
C VAL A 787 11.58 -22.47 -26.65
N LEU A 788 12.10 -21.27 -26.40
CA LEU A 788 11.55 -20.35 -25.41
C LEU A 788 10.17 -19.79 -25.80
N GLU A 789 9.85 -19.75 -27.10
CA GLU A 789 8.53 -19.34 -27.59
C GLU A 789 7.48 -20.46 -27.56
N MET A 790 7.88 -21.71 -27.30
CA MET A 790 6.94 -22.82 -27.12
C MET A 790 6.06 -22.58 -25.89
N THR A 791 4.79 -22.89 -26.03
CA THR A 791 3.88 -23.07 -24.89
C THR A 791 4.36 -24.22 -24.01
N ILE A 792 3.95 -24.24 -22.75
CA ILE A 792 4.27 -25.33 -21.82
C ILE A 792 3.73 -26.67 -22.36
N GLU A 793 2.55 -26.67 -22.98
CA GLU A 793 1.98 -27.84 -23.64
C GLU A 793 2.89 -28.39 -24.75
N GLU A 794 3.28 -27.54 -25.70
CA GLU A 794 4.21 -27.94 -26.79
C GLU A 794 5.57 -28.36 -26.25
N ALA A 795 6.10 -27.65 -25.26
CA ALA A 795 7.39 -27.95 -24.65
C ALA A 795 7.38 -29.30 -23.93
N ARG A 796 6.28 -29.64 -23.24
CA ARG A 796 6.12 -30.93 -22.56
C ARG A 796 6.32 -32.06 -23.56
N GLU A 797 5.57 -32.04 -24.66
CA GLU A 797 5.69 -33.05 -25.73
C GLU A 797 7.10 -33.06 -26.35
N PHE A 798 7.66 -31.87 -26.65
CA PHE A 798 8.99 -31.74 -27.25
C PHE A 798 10.12 -32.33 -26.39
N PHE A 799 10.00 -32.21 -25.06
CA PHE A 799 10.97 -32.66 -24.06
C PHE A 799 10.63 -34.00 -23.38
N ASP A 800 9.62 -34.74 -23.85
CA ASP A 800 9.30 -36.10 -23.35
C ASP A 800 10.53 -37.04 -23.29
N PRO A 801 11.48 -37.01 -24.25
CA PRO A 801 12.70 -37.82 -24.17
C PRO A 801 13.68 -37.44 -23.05
N VAL A 802 13.46 -36.34 -22.35
CA VAL A 802 14.31 -35.85 -21.24
C VAL A 802 13.48 -35.85 -19.94
N PRO A 803 13.48 -36.95 -19.16
CA PRO A 803 12.56 -37.13 -18.04
C PRO A 803 12.61 -36.02 -16.98
N ALA A 804 13.78 -35.42 -16.75
CA ALA A 804 13.95 -34.33 -15.80
C ALA A 804 13.21 -33.05 -16.23
N LEU A 805 13.16 -32.76 -17.54
CA LEU A 805 12.39 -31.64 -18.10
C LEU A 805 10.90 -31.99 -18.15
N ALA A 806 10.55 -33.17 -18.66
CA ALA A 806 9.17 -33.62 -18.80
C ALA A 806 8.39 -33.58 -17.47
N ARG A 807 8.99 -34.03 -16.36
CA ARG A 807 8.36 -33.96 -15.03
C ARG A 807 8.05 -32.54 -14.58
N LYS A 808 8.98 -31.60 -14.79
CA LYS A 808 8.80 -30.19 -14.42
C LYS A 808 7.81 -29.46 -15.33
N LEU A 809 7.71 -29.87 -16.60
CA LEU A 809 6.72 -29.34 -17.53
C LEU A 809 5.33 -29.89 -17.19
N GLN A 810 5.24 -31.17 -16.78
CA GLN A 810 4.00 -31.76 -16.30
C GLN A 810 3.47 -31.04 -15.06
N THR A 811 4.32 -30.64 -14.10
CA THR A 811 3.84 -29.86 -12.95
C THR A 811 3.27 -28.50 -13.36
N LEU A 812 3.77 -27.87 -14.43
CA LEU A 812 3.20 -26.64 -14.98
C LEU A 812 1.85 -26.89 -15.69
N MET A 813 1.69 -28.02 -16.37
CA MET A 813 0.41 -28.47 -16.94
C MET A 813 -0.63 -28.72 -15.85
N ASP A 814 -0.24 -29.44 -14.79
CA ASP A 814 -1.13 -29.82 -13.67
C ASP A 814 -1.71 -28.60 -12.94
N VAL A 815 -0.97 -27.48 -12.88
CA VAL A 815 -1.46 -26.22 -12.29
C VAL A 815 -2.20 -25.33 -13.28
N GLY A 816 -2.52 -25.82 -14.49
CA GLY A 816 -3.34 -25.11 -15.47
C GLY A 816 -2.60 -24.04 -16.28
N LEU A 817 -1.26 -24.11 -16.42
CA LEU A 817 -0.46 -23.12 -17.15
C LEU A 817 -0.04 -23.59 -18.55
N SER A 818 -0.79 -24.52 -19.15
CA SER A 818 -0.48 -25.13 -20.46
C SER A 818 -0.21 -24.11 -21.57
N TYR A 819 -0.91 -22.97 -21.55
CA TYR A 819 -0.90 -21.94 -22.57
C TYR A 819 0.25 -20.93 -22.49
N ILE A 820 0.95 -20.86 -21.36
CA ILE A 820 2.02 -19.87 -21.15
C ILE A 820 3.27 -20.31 -21.89
N LYS A 821 4.01 -19.36 -22.47
CA LYS A 821 5.29 -19.64 -23.12
C LYS A 821 6.43 -19.77 -22.12
N LEU A 822 7.39 -20.67 -22.38
CA LEU A 822 8.54 -20.89 -21.51
C LEU A 822 9.35 -19.60 -21.21
N GLY A 823 9.54 -18.76 -22.23
CA GLY A 823 10.29 -17.52 -22.18
C GLY A 823 9.47 -16.26 -21.89
N GLN A 824 8.16 -16.40 -21.65
CA GLN A 824 7.24 -15.27 -21.41
C GLN A 824 7.74 -14.40 -20.25
N SER A 825 7.73 -13.09 -20.45
CA SER A 825 8.20 -12.14 -19.44
C SER A 825 7.39 -12.27 -18.15
N ALA A 826 8.07 -12.34 -17.00
CA ALA A 826 7.43 -12.30 -15.69
C ALA A 826 6.58 -11.03 -15.49
N THR A 827 6.91 -9.92 -16.14
CA THR A 827 6.16 -8.65 -16.06
C THR A 827 4.81 -8.71 -16.77
N THR A 828 4.60 -9.72 -17.62
CA THR A 828 3.36 -9.93 -18.37
C THR A 828 2.49 -11.04 -17.77
N LEU A 829 2.95 -11.70 -16.71
CA LEU A 829 2.16 -12.69 -15.99
C LEU A 829 1.23 -11.99 -15.00
N SER A 830 -0.01 -12.47 -14.90
CA SER A 830 -0.92 -12.10 -13.82
C SER A 830 -0.42 -12.60 -12.47
N GLY A 831 -0.94 -12.04 -11.37
CA GLY A 831 -0.62 -12.49 -10.01
C GLY A 831 -0.93 -13.97 -9.79
N GLY A 832 -2.09 -14.44 -10.26
CA GLY A 832 -2.48 -15.85 -10.19
C GLY A 832 -1.62 -16.78 -11.05
N GLU A 833 -1.17 -16.35 -12.24
CA GLU A 833 -0.20 -17.13 -13.04
C GLU A 833 1.16 -17.20 -12.35
N ALA A 834 1.65 -16.09 -11.81
CA ALA A 834 2.90 -16.05 -11.06
C ALA A 834 2.85 -16.99 -9.84
N GLN A 835 1.74 -16.97 -9.10
CA GLN A 835 1.49 -17.86 -7.97
C GLN A 835 1.51 -19.35 -8.39
N ARG A 836 0.82 -19.70 -9.48
CA ARG A 836 0.81 -21.08 -10.02
C ARG A 836 2.19 -21.54 -10.50
N VAL A 837 3.01 -20.64 -11.06
CA VAL A 837 4.42 -20.96 -11.40
C VAL A 837 5.23 -21.30 -10.14
N LYS A 838 5.00 -20.58 -9.02
CA LYS A 838 5.63 -20.89 -7.72
C LYS A 838 5.16 -22.23 -7.18
N LEU A 839 3.85 -22.51 -7.25
CA LEU A 839 3.27 -23.78 -6.84
C LEU A 839 3.87 -24.95 -7.63
N SER A 840 3.96 -24.84 -8.95
CA SER A 840 4.58 -25.84 -9.83
C SER A 840 6.03 -26.14 -9.46
N ARG A 841 6.82 -25.10 -9.13
CA ARG A 841 8.20 -25.28 -8.67
C ARG A 841 8.28 -26.15 -7.41
N GLU A 842 7.36 -25.97 -6.47
CA GLU A 842 7.35 -26.74 -5.22
C GLU A 842 6.82 -28.16 -5.42
N LEU A 843 5.83 -28.36 -6.29
CA LEU A 843 5.36 -29.69 -6.71
C LEU A 843 6.45 -30.51 -7.41
N SER A 844 7.40 -29.85 -8.08
CA SER A 844 8.51 -30.53 -8.74
C SER A 844 9.58 -31.10 -7.78
N LYS A 845 9.54 -30.72 -6.50
CA LYS A 845 10.47 -31.20 -5.47
C LYS A 845 9.95 -32.51 -4.86
N ARG A 846 10.85 -33.25 -4.19
CA ARG A 846 10.45 -34.42 -3.41
C ARG A 846 9.62 -33.99 -2.20
N ASP A 847 8.49 -34.67 -2.02
CA ASP A 847 7.58 -34.47 -0.92
C ASP A 847 8.06 -35.23 0.33
N THR A 848 7.93 -34.61 1.50
CA THR A 848 8.24 -35.22 2.80
C THR A 848 6.98 -35.59 3.59
N GLY A 849 5.79 -35.15 3.13
CA GLY A 849 4.52 -35.32 3.84
C GLY A 849 4.41 -34.51 5.14
N LYS A 850 5.34 -33.58 5.39
CA LYS A 850 5.40 -32.74 6.59
C LYS A 850 5.69 -31.28 6.26
N THR A 851 5.22 -30.81 5.11
CA THR A 851 5.36 -29.42 4.68
C THR A 851 4.11 -28.63 5.04
N LEU A 852 4.28 -27.40 5.51
CA LEU A 852 3.22 -26.41 5.61
C LEU A 852 3.19 -25.55 4.34
N TYR A 853 2.12 -25.63 3.56
CA TYR A 853 1.86 -24.74 2.42
C TYR A 853 0.90 -23.64 2.84
N ILE A 854 1.24 -22.39 2.57
CA ILE A 854 0.39 -21.22 2.77
C ILE A 854 0.11 -20.63 1.38
N LEU A 855 -1.17 -20.48 1.04
CA LEU A 855 -1.62 -19.89 -0.22
C LEU A 855 -2.59 -18.74 0.07
N ASP A 856 -2.32 -17.58 -0.53
CA ASP A 856 -3.18 -16.40 -0.41
C ASP A 856 -4.02 -16.25 -1.68
N GLU A 857 -5.34 -16.42 -1.55
CA GLU A 857 -6.34 -16.31 -2.62
C GLU A 857 -5.93 -17.01 -3.93
N PRO A 858 -5.66 -18.34 -3.92
CA PRO A 858 -5.18 -19.03 -5.11
C PRO A 858 -6.21 -19.16 -6.24
N THR A 859 -7.48 -18.81 -6.01
CA THR A 859 -8.52 -18.79 -7.05
C THR A 859 -8.62 -17.48 -7.83
N THR A 860 -7.84 -16.45 -7.47
CA THR A 860 -7.79 -15.20 -8.24
C THR A 860 -7.47 -15.48 -9.72
N GLY A 861 -8.24 -14.93 -10.66
CA GLY A 861 -8.02 -15.13 -12.09
C GLY A 861 -8.57 -16.44 -12.66
N LEU A 862 -9.24 -17.29 -11.86
CA LEU A 862 -9.58 -18.64 -12.27
C LEU A 862 -11.07 -18.80 -12.61
N HIS A 863 -11.31 -19.41 -13.77
CA HIS A 863 -12.62 -19.92 -14.13
C HIS A 863 -12.97 -21.17 -13.29
N PHE A 864 -14.25 -21.50 -13.14
CA PHE A 864 -14.73 -22.68 -12.39
C PHE A 864 -13.97 -23.98 -12.69
N ALA A 865 -13.67 -24.23 -13.97
CA ALA A 865 -12.92 -25.42 -14.39
C ALA A 865 -11.43 -25.38 -13.95
N ASP A 866 -10.82 -24.20 -13.92
CA ASP A 866 -9.45 -24.02 -13.46
C ASP A 866 -9.37 -24.15 -11.93
N ILE A 867 -10.42 -23.71 -11.20
CA ILE A 867 -10.55 -23.93 -9.76
C ILE A 867 -10.58 -25.43 -9.46
N GLN A 868 -11.32 -26.23 -10.22
CA GLN A 868 -11.33 -27.69 -10.06
C GLN A 868 -9.92 -28.29 -10.22
N GLN A 869 -9.18 -27.90 -11.27
CA GLN A 869 -7.81 -28.38 -11.50
C GLN A 869 -6.88 -28.00 -10.34
N LEU A 870 -6.98 -26.77 -9.85
CA LEU A 870 -6.21 -26.31 -8.69
C LEU A 870 -6.56 -27.12 -7.43
N LEU A 871 -7.86 -27.34 -7.18
CA LEU A 871 -8.31 -28.13 -6.03
C LEU A 871 -7.78 -29.56 -6.08
N ASP A 872 -7.74 -30.19 -7.26
CA ASP A 872 -7.16 -31.53 -7.41
C ASP A 872 -5.67 -31.55 -7.00
N VAL A 873 -4.93 -30.49 -7.33
CA VAL A 873 -3.54 -30.32 -6.92
C VAL A 873 -3.40 -30.11 -5.41
N LEU A 874 -4.24 -29.25 -4.81
CA LEU A 874 -4.20 -28.97 -3.37
C LEU A 874 -4.61 -30.20 -2.54
N HIS A 875 -5.61 -30.94 -3.01
CA HIS A 875 -6.03 -32.22 -2.43
C HIS A 875 -4.90 -33.25 -2.51
N ARG A 876 -4.22 -33.37 -3.65
CA ARG A 876 -3.05 -34.26 -3.80
C ARG A 876 -1.93 -33.91 -2.80
N LEU A 877 -1.64 -32.62 -2.59
CA LEU A 877 -0.65 -32.18 -1.60
C LEU A 877 -1.04 -32.60 -0.18
N ARG A 878 -2.30 -32.38 0.21
CA ARG A 878 -2.84 -32.81 1.50
C ARG A 878 -2.79 -34.33 1.65
N ASP A 879 -3.21 -35.08 0.63
CA ASP A 879 -3.34 -36.54 0.68
C ASP A 879 -1.96 -37.23 0.83
N HIS A 880 -0.88 -36.56 0.44
CA HIS A 880 0.50 -36.97 0.74
C HIS A 880 0.95 -36.69 2.19
N GLY A 881 0.08 -36.11 3.02
CA GLY A 881 0.31 -35.82 4.45
C GLY A 881 0.63 -34.36 4.77
N ASN A 882 0.79 -33.49 3.75
CA ASN A 882 1.12 -32.09 3.98
C ASN A 882 -0.04 -31.30 4.58
N THR A 883 0.28 -30.19 5.22
CA THR A 883 -0.71 -29.24 5.73
C THR A 883 -0.86 -28.11 4.72
N VAL A 884 -2.08 -27.84 4.28
CA VAL A 884 -2.35 -26.77 3.31
C VAL A 884 -3.27 -25.75 3.97
N VAL A 885 -2.78 -24.52 4.12
CA VAL A 885 -3.53 -23.39 4.66
C VAL A 885 -3.80 -22.43 3.52
N VAL A 886 -5.08 -22.15 3.28
CA VAL A 886 -5.52 -21.28 2.18
C VAL A 886 -6.32 -20.12 2.75
N ILE A 887 -5.98 -18.89 2.39
CA ILE A 887 -6.85 -17.73 2.62
C ILE A 887 -7.76 -17.62 1.40
N GLU A 888 -9.07 -17.72 1.60
CA GLU A 888 -10.03 -17.70 0.48
C GLU A 888 -11.37 -17.07 0.83
N HIS A 889 -12.02 -16.63 -0.24
CA HIS A 889 -13.38 -16.12 -0.28
C HIS A 889 -14.27 -16.94 -1.22
N ASN A 890 -13.66 -17.69 -2.15
CA ASN A 890 -14.39 -18.50 -3.11
C ASN A 890 -15.10 -19.68 -2.43
N LEU A 891 -16.42 -19.72 -2.57
CA LEU A 891 -17.26 -20.71 -1.89
C LEU A 891 -17.00 -22.15 -2.36
N ASP A 892 -16.52 -22.36 -3.59
CA ASP A 892 -16.17 -23.70 -4.08
C ASP A 892 -14.91 -24.25 -3.40
N VAL A 893 -13.96 -23.41 -3.02
CA VAL A 893 -12.80 -23.84 -2.21
C VAL A 893 -13.20 -24.03 -0.75
N ILE A 894 -13.99 -23.11 -0.21
CA ILE A 894 -14.45 -23.18 1.19
C ILE A 894 -15.27 -24.46 1.41
N LYS A 895 -16.17 -24.82 0.49
CA LYS A 895 -17.00 -26.03 0.64
C LYS A 895 -16.20 -27.33 0.49
N THR A 896 -15.04 -27.32 -0.18
CA THR A 896 -14.21 -28.53 -0.36
C THR A 896 -13.14 -28.70 0.74
N ALA A 897 -12.83 -27.65 1.50
CA ALA A 897 -11.86 -27.69 2.60
C ALA A 897 -12.24 -28.70 3.71
N ASP A 898 -11.26 -29.28 4.40
CA ASP A 898 -11.54 -30.19 5.52
C ASP A 898 -11.88 -29.43 6.81
N TRP A 899 -11.30 -28.24 6.96
CA TRP A 899 -11.42 -27.42 8.16
C TRP A 899 -11.50 -25.93 7.79
N LEU A 900 -12.34 -25.18 8.51
CA LEU A 900 -12.52 -23.75 8.34
C LEU A 900 -12.13 -23.00 9.61
N VAL A 901 -11.55 -21.83 9.43
CA VAL A 901 -11.35 -20.81 10.46
C VAL A 901 -11.92 -19.50 9.94
N ASP A 902 -13.03 -19.05 10.50
CA ASP A 902 -13.75 -17.84 10.05
C ASP A 902 -13.42 -16.65 10.96
N LEU A 903 -12.92 -15.57 10.37
CA LEU A 903 -12.58 -14.33 11.06
C LEU A 903 -13.66 -13.27 10.86
N GLY A 904 -13.98 -12.54 11.93
CA GLY A 904 -14.96 -11.47 11.89
C GLY A 904 -15.18 -10.83 13.26
N PRO A 905 -16.43 -10.41 13.59
CA PRO A 905 -17.64 -10.48 12.75
C PRO A 905 -17.64 -9.51 11.56
N GLU A 906 -16.88 -8.42 11.65
CA GLU A 906 -16.79 -7.38 10.62
C GLU A 906 -15.32 -7.10 10.23
N GLY A 907 -15.09 -6.11 9.36
CA GLY A 907 -13.76 -5.62 9.00
C GLY A 907 -13.21 -4.57 9.99
N GLY A 908 -11.90 -4.35 9.97
CA GLY A 908 -11.23 -3.27 10.70
C GLY A 908 -11.39 -3.34 12.20
N SER A 909 -11.76 -2.20 12.81
CA SER A 909 -11.89 -2.05 14.25
C SER A 909 -12.96 -2.96 14.85
N LYS A 910 -13.99 -3.34 14.08
CA LYS A 910 -15.09 -4.22 14.51
C LYS A 910 -14.80 -5.73 14.30
N GLY A 911 -13.66 -6.06 13.70
CA GLY A 911 -13.21 -7.42 13.42
C GLY A 911 -12.14 -7.96 14.37
N GLY A 912 -11.27 -8.81 13.82
CA GLY A 912 -10.07 -9.29 14.49
C GLY A 912 -10.30 -10.40 15.50
N GLN A 913 -11.37 -11.19 15.35
CA GLN A 913 -11.69 -12.33 16.19
C GLN A 913 -11.97 -13.56 15.32
N ILE A 914 -11.67 -14.76 15.84
CA ILE A 914 -12.16 -16.01 15.25
C ILE A 914 -13.57 -16.24 15.77
N ILE A 915 -14.56 -16.27 14.87
CA ILE A 915 -15.99 -16.32 15.20
C ILE A 915 -16.61 -17.71 15.00
N ALA A 916 -15.98 -18.54 14.17
CA ALA A 916 -16.38 -19.92 13.90
C ALA A 916 -15.16 -20.76 13.49
N VAL A 917 -15.14 -22.01 13.96
CA VAL A 917 -14.11 -23.00 13.62
C VAL A 917 -14.79 -24.36 13.52
N GLY A 918 -14.44 -25.16 12.51
CA GLY A 918 -15.00 -26.49 12.35
C GLY A 918 -14.93 -26.99 10.91
N THR A 919 -15.64 -28.06 10.60
CA THR A 919 -15.88 -28.44 9.20
C THR A 919 -16.81 -27.42 8.53
N PRO A 920 -16.84 -27.35 7.18
CA PRO A 920 -17.81 -26.53 6.44
C PRO A 920 -19.26 -26.66 6.92
N GLU A 921 -19.70 -27.87 7.25
CA GLU A 921 -21.05 -28.13 7.76
C GLU A 921 -21.28 -27.51 9.14
N GLN A 922 -20.29 -27.62 10.04
CA GLN A 922 -20.38 -27.06 11.39
C GLN A 922 -20.43 -25.53 11.34
N VAL A 923 -19.60 -24.91 10.50
CA VAL A 923 -19.58 -23.44 10.32
C VAL A 923 -20.87 -22.94 9.68
N ALA A 924 -21.45 -23.69 8.73
CA ALA A 924 -22.73 -23.35 8.11
C ALA A 924 -23.93 -23.33 9.08
N GLU A 925 -23.81 -24.00 10.23
CA GLU A 925 -24.83 -23.98 11.29
C GLU A 925 -24.65 -22.82 12.29
N MET A 926 -23.51 -22.12 12.26
CA MET A 926 -23.20 -21.03 13.19
C MET A 926 -23.76 -19.69 12.70
N PRO A 927 -24.79 -19.11 13.36
CA PRO A 927 -25.49 -17.92 12.86
C PRO A 927 -24.65 -16.64 12.85
N GLN A 928 -23.60 -16.56 13.66
CA GLN A 928 -22.68 -15.43 13.68
C GLN A 928 -21.71 -15.40 12.50
N SER A 929 -21.58 -16.50 11.74
CA SER A 929 -20.67 -16.63 10.61
C SER A 929 -21.32 -16.14 9.32
N HIS A 930 -20.84 -15.02 8.78
CA HIS A 930 -21.22 -14.58 7.43
C HIS A 930 -20.85 -15.65 6.39
N THR A 931 -19.67 -16.27 6.52
CA THR A 931 -19.27 -17.38 5.64
C THR A 931 -20.29 -18.53 5.71
N GLY A 932 -20.69 -18.94 6.91
CA GLY A 932 -21.66 -20.01 7.13
C GLY A 932 -23.02 -19.73 6.48
N HIS A 933 -23.47 -18.47 6.51
CA HIS A 933 -24.72 -18.04 5.87
C HIS A 933 -24.73 -18.32 4.35
N TYR A 934 -23.66 -17.94 3.63
CA TYR A 934 -23.55 -18.15 2.18
C TYR A 934 -23.17 -19.60 1.81
N LEU A 935 -22.51 -20.32 2.71
CA LEU A 935 -22.10 -21.70 2.49
C LEU A 935 -23.26 -22.70 2.60
N LYS A 936 -24.22 -22.43 3.48
CA LYS A 936 -25.34 -23.34 3.79
C LYS A 936 -26.21 -23.69 2.56
N PRO A 937 -26.63 -22.74 1.70
CA PRO A 937 -27.38 -23.05 0.48
C PRO A 937 -26.62 -23.97 -0.47
N LEU A 938 -25.31 -23.76 -0.64
CA LEU A 938 -24.46 -24.56 -1.54
C LEU A 938 -24.30 -26.00 -1.04
N LEU A 939 -24.04 -26.17 0.26
CA LEU A 939 -23.94 -27.50 0.87
C LEU A 939 -25.27 -28.27 0.77
N THR A 940 -26.41 -27.57 0.87
CA THR A 940 -27.74 -28.18 0.74
C THR A 940 -28.02 -28.56 -0.71
N ARG A 941 -27.75 -27.66 -1.66
CA ARG A 941 -27.94 -27.86 -3.10
C ARG A 941 -27.09 -29.01 -3.65
N ASP A 942 -25.85 -29.14 -3.20
CA ASP A 942 -24.92 -30.13 -3.75
C ASP A 942 -25.06 -31.52 -3.12
N ARG A 943 -25.72 -31.63 -1.96
CA ARG A 943 -26.02 -32.89 -1.26
C ARG A 943 -27.42 -33.45 -1.56
N ALA A 944 -28.35 -32.60 -2.03
CA ALA A 944 -29.62 -33.02 -2.61
C ALA A 944 -29.40 -33.63 -3.99
#